data_AF-A0A7Z0VRQ8-F1
#
_entry.id   AF-A0A7Z0VRQ8-F1
#
_cell.length_a   1.000
_cell.length_b   1.000
_cell.length_c   1.000
_cell.angle_alpha   90.00
_cell.angle_beta   90.00
_cell.angle_gamma   90.00
#
_symmetry.space_group_name_H-M   'P 1'
#
loop_
_entity.id
_entity.type
_entity.pdbx_description
1 polymer ?
#
loop_
_entity_poly.entity_id
_entity_poly.type
_entity_poly.pdbx_seq_one_letter_code
_entity_poly.pdbx_strand_id
1 'polypeptide(L)'
;MKDSCRVFARDVKRIFAVPRSLIMVIGILVTPALYTWLNILAFWNPYNATENLPIAVVNNDVGTESALTGQLNVGNLVVDKLSENKQLGWQFTDQATANHKIRTGEVYATFVIPKTFSKDLVDIFSGQLHQPTIEYNVNEKKGAIAPKITGAGANELDIQITSTFRGKVGEAIAQALRDGALEIDANIAGAEGSALDALSGINRDLVDAQGTLDSASASVTGSLQTMKKVRATLAAADPALADVSAALSDAQGILGTVVSDASEFAAQAGQASINAQKALNESSAAADSAVSNATNKLTEIDSQLQSGIKRANTSIEKMREQIAILERFPQTQELAAELKSQLNEMQDLLDKVGKTGADATKASKDLQALMKSFNQALTDAQHGATGLREESTRTASQLNSQVTQLSAQLGAINSAVSTARISLKEISTLTRGIDDQIGDTQKVLDQVQDDLNLLSNTASGAQNDVATLATALRTGTLKTVIGLDPTNIGRYLTSPVKFDQKPLFPINSYGSGMAAMFLNLSLWIGALILVIIFRVEVDKEGFDWLSLRSAYLGRFMLSGVLSIGQGLIVSVGSLLLGVKAANAPAFIATSMLIGPCYLAIIYALAAAFSHVGRALAILLVVLQIPGASGIYPIELMPRFFRQLSPMLPFSYGINAIRETIGGFYHGRFWHVMAVLLLMSVTMFLLGFVGRRRFGYFTQLFYDDLARTELVVNEDVQLQSRGYRLSNIIALLANRKEFSTRIRRRQEEFNARYPALIKGLSSVGILVLVVLGMTSWLTSASKPVLLGLVAVWGVAIMGTLVGVVVLKSSIERAEGLSHLTEDELFESLARQRDANAIKTANRSENLSSEHYRSRSKRRLISASVRVDAADDSSEQSAGESDASATSEETR
;
A
#
# COMPACT_ATOMS: atom_id res chain seq x y z
N MET A 1 18.06 31.21 15.90
CA MET A 1 19.24 30.88 15.06
C MET A 1 20.55 31.19 15.76
N LYS A 2 20.71 32.34 16.44
CA LYS A 2 21.94 32.71 17.18
C LYS A 2 22.46 31.59 18.10
N ASP A 3 21.59 30.98 18.91
CA ASP A 3 22.01 29.91 19.83
C ASP A 3 22.40 28.60 19.13
N SER A 4 21.77 28.26 17.99
CA SER A 4 22.16 27.10 17.18
C SER A 4 23.57 27.24 16.64
N CYS A 5 23.90 28.43 16.12
CA CYS A 5 25.23 28.75 15.63
C CYS A 5 26.26 28.76 16.76
N ARG A 6 25.89 29.22 17.97
CA ARG A 6 26.76 29.14 19.15
C ARG A 6 27.05 27.70 19.57
N VAL A 7 26.05 26.82 19.58
CA VAL A 7 26.24 25.37 19.84
C VAL A 7 27.20 24.78 18.82
N PHE A 8 26.95 25.00 17.53
CA PHE A 8 27.82 24.52 16.45
C PHE A 8 29.26 25.02 16.61
N ALA A 9 29.45 26.34 16.76
CA ALA A 9 30.79 26.93 16.90
C ALA A 9 31.53 26.42 18.15
N ARG A 10 30.83 26.23 19.26
CA ARG A 10 31.39 25.65 20.50
C ARG A 10 31.89 24.23 20.24
N ASP A 11 31.07 23.40 19.62
CA ASP A 11 31.39 21.99 19.42
C ASP A 11 32.53 21.81 18.41
N VAL A 12 32.56 22.63 17.35
CA VAL A 12 33.71 22.71 16.43
C VAL A 12 34.99 23.10 17.20
N LYS A 13 34.92 24.15 18.03
CA LYS A 13 36.08 24.58 18.83
C LYS A 13 36.58 23.47 19.77
N ARG A 14 35.68 22.71 20.39
CA ARG A 14 36.02 21.56 21.26
C ARG A 14 36.76 20.46 20.49
N ILE A 15 36.32 20.17 19.27
CA ILE A 15 36.98 19.17 18.41
C ILE A 15 38.42 19.59 18.08
N PHE A 16 38.63 20.85 17.68
CA PHE A 16 39.96 21.35 17.35
C PHE A 16 40.87 21.55 18.57
N ALA A 17 40.29 21.80 19.76
CA ALA A 17 41.05 21.96 21.00
C ALA A 17 41.66 20.65 21.52
N VAL A 18 41.11 19.49 21.14
CA VAL A 18 41.56 18.17 21.63
C VAL A 18 42.13 17.35 20.45
N PRO A 19 43.46 17.19 20.33
CA PRO A 19 44.08 16.48 19.21
C PRO A 19 43.57 15.05 19.00
N ARG A 20 43.28 14.32 20.08
CA ARG A 20 42.72 12.95 20.01
C ARG A 20 41.33 12.91 19.36
N SER A 21 40.50 13.93 19.58
CA SER A 21 39.18 14.05 18.95
C SER A 21 39.29 14.32 17.45
N LEU A 22 40.31 15.05 17.01
CA LEU A 22 40.57 15.29 15.60
C LEU A 22 40.94 14.00 14.84
N ILE A 23 41.76 13.14 15.44
CA ILE A 23 42.10 11.82 14.88
C ILE A 23 40.84 10.97 14.70
N MET A 24 39.96 10.94 15.71
CA MET A 24 38.67 10.23 15.60
C MET A 24 37.80 10.81 14.49
N VAL A 25 37.71 12.14 14.37
CA VAL A 25 36.93 12.80 13.31
C VAL A 25 37.47 12.42 11.93
N ILE A 26 38.78 12.47 11.71
CA ILE A 26 39.40 12.07 10.44
C ILE A 26 39.09 10.59 10.15
N GLY A 27 39.22 9.71 11.15
CA GLY A 27 38.84 8.30 11.02
C GLY A 27 37.40 8.15 10.53
N ILE A 28 36.44 8.80 11.20
CA ILE A 28 35.01 8.75 10.85
C ILE A 28 34.71 9.33 9.46
N LEU A 29 35.45 10.33 9.03
CA LEU A 29 35.31 10.92 7.70
C LEU A 29 35.79 9.95 6.60
N VAL A 30 36.83 9.16 6.85
CA VAL A 30 37.47 8.28 5.86
C VAL A 30 36.87 6.86 5.85
N THR A 31 36.44 6.33 7.00
CA THR A 31 35.91 4.95 7.11
C THR A 31 34.85 4.60 6.06
N PRO A 32 33.85 5.47 5.79
CA PRO A 32 32.86 5.15 4.76
C PRO A 32 33.46 5.09 3.36
N ALA A 33 34.44 5.94 3.06
CA ALA A 33 35.09 5.99 1.76
C ALA A 33 35.86 4.70 1.45
N LEU A 34 36.53 4.12 2.45
CA LEU A 34 37.23 2.84 2.30
C LEU A 34 36.30 1.72 1.81
N TYR A 35 35.07 1.65 2.34
CA TYR A 35 34.09 0.68 1.87
C TYR A 35 33.78 0.85 0.38
N THR A 36 33.47 2.08 -0.06
CA THR A 36 33.18 2.35 -1.48
C THR A 36 34.37 2.02 -2.36
N TRP A 37 35.57 2.48 -1.99
CA TRP A 37 36.78 2.32 -2.79
C TRP A 37 37.18 0.86 -2.98
N LEU A 38 37.19 0.08 -1.89
CA LEU A 38 37.51 -1.34 -1.95
C LEU A 38 36.51 -2.11 -2.82
N ASN A 39 35.21 -1.80 -2.69
CA ASN A 39 34.19 -2.46 -3.50
C ASN A 39 34.24 -2.04 -4.98
N ILE A 40 34.47 -0.77 -5.29
CA ILE A 40 34.64 -0.32 -6.69
C ILE A 40 35.82 -1.04 -7.34
N LEU A 41 36.94 -1.19 -6.62
CA LEU A 41 38.12 -1.91 -7.12
C LEU A 41 37.82 -3.41 -7.31
N ALA A 42 37.18 -4.06 -6.34
CA ALA A 42 36.84 -5.48 -6.42
C ALA A 42 35.87 -5.78 -7.58
N PHE A 43 34.95 -4.85 -7.88
CA PHE A 43 33.98 -4.97 -8.97
C PHE A 43 34.41 -4.20 -10.23
N TRP A 44 35.67 -3.76 -10.36
CA TRP A 44 36.07 -2.85 -11.43
C TRP A 44 35.75 -3.41 -12.82
N ASN A 45 36.20 -4.64 -13.09
CA ASN A 45 35.81 -5.38 -14.29
C ASN A 45 35.88 -6.90 -14.03
N PRO A 46 34.81 -7.51 -13.50
CA PRO A 46 34.79 -8.95 -13.25
C PRO A 46 34.82 -9.79 -14.55
N TYR A 47 34.65 -9.15 -15.71
CA TYR A 47 34.57 -9.81 -17.02
C TYR A 47 35.89 -9.82 -17.79
N ASN A 48 36.87 -8.99 -17.41
CA ASN A 48 38.19 -8.97 -18.07
C ASN A 48 39.06 -10.18 -17.71
N ALA A 49 38.91 -10.74 -16.51
CA ALA A 49 39.70 -11.89 -16.05
C ALA A 49 39.03 -13.23 -16.38
N THR A 50 38.17 -13.27 -17.40
CA THR A 50 37.42 -14.46 -17.84
C THR A 50 38.32 -15.58 -18.37
N GLU A 51 39.55 -15.26 -18.77
CA GLU A 51 40.62 -16.21 -19.06
C GLU A 51 40.94 -17.15 -17.88
N ASN A 52 40.68 -16.71 -16.64
CA ASN A 52 40.89 -17.51 -15.43
C ASN A 52 39.69 -18.40 -15.09
N LEU A 53 38.64 -18.40 -15.92
CA LEU A 53 37.48 -19.25 -15.73
C LEU A 53 37.70 -20.59 -16.45
N PRO A 54 37.97 -21.69 -15.73
CA PRO A 54 38.27 -22.97 -16.35
C PRO A 54 37.01 -23.57 -16.99
N ILE A 55 37.07 -23.82 -18.29
CA ILE A 55 36.01 -24.42 -19.11
C ILE A 55 36.60 -25.60 -19.87
N ALA A 56 36.04 -26.79 -19.68
CA ALA A 56 36.53 -27.97 -20.39
C ALA A 56 35.87 -28.12 -21.77
N VAL A 57 36.65 -28.50 -22.77
CA VAL A 57 36.17 -28.84 -24.11
C VAL A 57 36.59 -30.27 -24.41
N VAL A 58 35.62 -31.09 -24.82
CA VAL A 58 35.80 -32.49 -25.19
C VAL A 58 35.45 -32.62 -26.65
N ASN A 59 36.39 -33.07 -27.47
CA ASN A 59 36.14 -33.35 -28.88
C ASN A 59 36.09 -34.86 -29.11
N ASN A 60 34.91 -35.39 -29.41
CA ASN A 60 34.75 -36.78 -29.84
C ASN A 60 34.52 -36.92 -31.36
N ASP A 61 34.50 -35.82 -32.10
CA ASP A 61 34.19 -35.79 -33.53
C ASP A 61 35.22 -36.59 -34.34
N VAL A 62 34.74 -37.60 -35.07
CA VAL A 62 35.60 -38.45 -35.89
C VAL A 62 35.87 -37.87 -37.28
N GLY A 63 35.16 -36.79 -37.66
CA GLY A 63 35.21 -36.22 -39.00
C GLY A 63 34.32 -36.95 -40.00
N THR A 64 34.23 -36.42 -41.21
CA THR A 64 33.45 -36.99 -42.32
C THR A 64 34.14 -36.74 -43.65
N GLU A 65 33.68 -37.41 -44.70
CA GLU A 65 34.13 -37.20 -46.08
C GLU A 65 32.93 -36.80 -46.96
N SER A 66 33.11 -35.78 -47.80
CA SER A 66 32.06 -35.28 -48.70
C SER A 66 32.61 -35.06 -50.10
N ALA A 67 31.77 -35.31 -51.11
CA ALA A 67 32.07 -34.95 -52.51
C ALA A 67 32.28 -33.43 -52.70
N LEU A 68 31.71 -32.59 -51.83
CA LEU A 68 31.85 -31.14 -51.88
C LEU A 68 33.13 -30.65 -51.18
N THR A 69 33.43 -31.16 -49.99
CA THR A 69 34.48 -30.61 -49.11
C THR A 69 35.70 -31.51 -48.91
N GLY A 70 35.73 -32.72 -49.48
CA GLY A 70 36.74 -33.74 -49.18
C GLY A 70 36.67 -34.21 -47.72
N GLN A 71 37.80 -34.64 -47.17
CA GLN A 71 37.93 -34.98 -45.74
C GLN A 71 37.78 -33.72 -44.88
N LEU A 72 36.79 -33.72 -43.98
CA LEU A 72 36.47 -32.58 -43.12
C LEU A 72 36.25 -33.03 -41.67
N ASN A 73 37.02 -32.45 -40.75
CA ASN A 73 36.79 -32.58 -39.30
C ASN A 73 36.63 -31.19 -38.69
N VAL A 74 35.37 -30.75 -38.58
CA VAL A 74 34.99 -29.45 -38.01
C VAL A 74 35.32 -29.41 -36.52
N GLY A 75 35.15 -30.50 -35.77
CA GLY A 75 35.50 -30.55 -34.35
C GLY A 75 36.95 -30.18 -34.04
N ASN A 76 37.91 -30.70 -34.82
CA ASN A 76 39.33 -30.35 -34.67
C ASN A 76 39.60 -28.88 -35.00
N LEU A 77 39.00 -28.37 -36.08
CA LEU A 77 39.15 -26.96 -36.45
C LEU A 77 38.60 -26.01 -35.37
N VAL A 78 37.50 -26.40 -34.73
CA VAL A 78 36.91 -25.66 -33.60
C VAL A 78 37.82 -25.70 -32.38
N VAL A 79 38.39 -26.87 -32.03
CA VAL A 79 39.37 -27.00 -30.95
C VAL A 79 40.59 -26.10 -31.19
N ASP A 80 41.13 -26.10 -32.41
CA ASP A 80 42.26 -25.26 -32.79
C ASP A 80 41.92 -23.77 -32.63
N LYS A 81 40.77 -23.32 -33.14
CA LYS A 81 40.31 -21.93 -33.03
C LYS A 81 40.05 -21.50 -31.59
N LEU A 82 39.47 -22.38 -30.77
CA LEU A 82 39.27 -22.11 -29.34
C LEU A 82 40.60 -22.04 -28.58
N SER A 83 41.61 -22.81 -29.00
CA SER A 83 42.94 -22.77 -28.36
C SER A 83 43.67 -21.43 -28.59
N GLU A 84 43.40 -20.78 -29.73
CA GLU A 84 43.87 -19.44 -30.08
C GLU A 84 43.13 -18.36 -29.27
N ASN A 85 41.86 -18.58 -28.94
CA ASN A 85 41.03 -17.64 -28.17
C ASN A 85 41.45 -17.62 -26.68
N LYS A 86 41.97 -16.49 -26.19
CA LYS A 86 42.38 -16.30 -24.79
C LYS A 86 41.34 -15.62 -23.90
N GLN A 87 40.14 -15.36 -24.42
CA GLN A 87 39.09 -14.67 -23.66
C GLN A 87 38.51 -15.57 -22.55
N LEU A 88 38.58 -16.88 -22.71
CA LEU A 88 38.09 -17.87 -21.74
C LEU A 88 39.18 -18.91 -21.43
N GLY A 89 39.12 -19.49 -20.22
CA GLY A 89 40.07 -20.48 -19.74
C GLY A 89 39.82 -21.88 -20.29
N TRP A 90 39.95 -22.05 -21.62
CA TRP A 90 39.71 -23.33 -22.30
C TRP A 90 40.69 -24.42 -21.86
N GLN A 91 40.16 -25.59 -21.50
CA GLN A 91 40.91 -26.79 -21.14
C GLN A 91 40.44 -27.96 -22.01
N PHE A 92 41.29 -28.42 -22.92
CA PHE A 92 40.98 -29.56 -23.78
C PHE A 92 41.29 -30.86 -23.05
N THR A 93 40.31 -31.75 -22.93
CA THR A 93 40.45 -32.99 -22.15
C THR A 93 39.50 -34.08 -22.66
N ASP A 94 39.65 -35.30 -22.16
CA ASP A 94 38.77 -36.42 -22.49
C ASP A 94 37.44 -36.37 -21.70
N GLN A 95 36.44 -37.10 -22.16
CA GLN A 95 35.10 -37.07 -21.57
C GLN A 95 35.09 -37.51 -20.09
N ALA A 96 35.89 -38.50 -19.69
CA ALA A 96 35.89 -38.97 -18.31
C ALA A 96 36.48 -37.90 -17.37
N THR A 97 37.59 -37.28 -17.77
CA THR A 97 38.22 -36.18 -17.03
C THR A 97 37.32 -34.95 -16.97
N ALA A 98 36.68 -34.56 -18.07
CA ALA A 98 35.73 -33.45 -18.10
C ALA A 98 34.54 -33.68 -17.14
N ASN A 99 33.96 -34.88 -17.16
CA ASN A 99 32.86 -35.28 -16.29
C ASN A 99 33.25 -35.29 -14.81
N HIS A 100 34.48 -35.69 -14.49
CA HIS A 100 35.01 -35.58 -13.13
C HIS A 100 35.15 -34.11 -12.73
N LYS A 101 35.86 -33.30 -13.53
CA LYS A 101 36.16 -31.89 -13.23
C LYS A 101 34.90 -31.04 -13.08
N ILE A 102 33.85 -31.26 -13.88
CA ILE A 102 32.60 -30.50 -13.76
C ILE A 102 31.86 -30.85 -12.47
N ARG A 103 31.92 -32.12 -12.03
CA ARG A 103 31.30 -32.58 -10.79
C ARG A 103 32.08 -32.15 -9.54
N THR A 104 33.41 -32.18 -9.57
CA THR A 104 34.26 -31.65 -8.48
C THR A 104 34.26 -30.12 -8.43
N GLY A 105 33.84 -29.47 -9.52
CA GLY A 105 33.81 -28.01 -9.65
C GLY A 105 35.19 -27.42 -9.94
N GLU A 106 36.12 -28.21 -10.45
CA GLU A 106 37.41 -27.75 -10.99
C GLU A 106 37.20 -26.96 -12.29
N VAL A 107 36.16 -27.27 -13.06
CA VAL A 107 35.70 -26.46 -14.21
C VAL A 107 34.28 -25.97 -13.97
N TYR A 108 33.92 -24.84 -14.59
CA TYR A 108 32.59 -24.22 -14.47
C TYR A 108 31.60 -24.74 -15.51
N ALA A 109 32.09 -25.13 -16.69
CA ALA A 109 31.30 -25.72 -17.75
C ALA A 109 32.12 -26.73 -18.57
N THR A 110 31.42 -27.64 -19.25
CA THR A 110 31.98 -28.52 -20.28
C THR A 110 31.21 -28.34 -21.59
N PHE A 111 31.93 -28.37 -22.70
CA PHE A 111 31.39 -28.46 -24.06
C PHE A 111 31.83 -29.78 -24.67
N VAL A 112 30.89 -30.65 -25.04
CA VAL A 112 31.18 -31.95 -25.65
C VAL A 112 30.71 -31.94 -27.09
N ILE A 113 31.67 -32.02 -28.01
CA ILE A 113 31.42 -32.18 -29.44
C ILE A 113 31.16 -33.67 -29.71
N PRO A 114 29.97 -34.06 -30.19
CA PRO A 114 29.63 -35.46 -30.43
C PRO A 114 30.42 -36.10 -31.57
N LYS A 115 30.41 -37.44 -31.63
CA LYS A 115 31.13 -38.21 -32.65
C LYS A 115 30.67 -37.92 -34.08
N THR A 116 29.39 -37.59 -34.27
CA THR A 116 28.77 -37.37 -35.58
C THR A 116 28.81 -35.92 -36.02
N PHE A 117 29.39 -35.00 -35.24
CA PHE A 117 29.24 -33.57 -35.42
C PHE A 117 29.61 -33.08 -36.84
N SER A 118 30.76 -33.48 -37.37
CA SER A 118 31.15 -33.14 -38.75
C SER A 118 30.23 -33.76 -39.81
N LYS A 119 29.76 -34.99 -39.56
CA LYS A 119 28.87 -35.71 -40.47
C LYS A 119 27.51 -35.00 -40.55
N ASP A 120 26.94 -34.65 -39.40
CA ASP A 120 25.65 -33.97 -39.30
C ASP A 120 25.69 -32.60 -40.01
N LEU A 121 26.81 -31.87 -39.91
CA LEU A 121 27.02 -30.61 -40.62
C LEU A 121 27.06 -30.76 -42.15
N VAL A 122 27.66 -31.83 -42.66
CA VAL A 122 27.74 -32.11 -44.10
C VAL A 122 26.42 -32.64 -44.65
N ASP A 123 25.71 -33.47 -43.87
CA ASP A 123 24.46 -34.11 -44.29
C ASP A 123 23.32 -33.10 -44.57
N ILE A 124 23.40 -31.90 -43.99
CA ILE A 124 22.50 -30.77 -44.32
C ILE A 124 22.49 -30.46 -45.83
N PHE A 125 23.64 -30.60 -46.51
CA PHE A 125 23.76 -30.34 -47.95
C PHE A 125 23.45 -31.55 -48.83
N SER A 126 23.35 -32.75 -48.25
CA SER A 126 22.94 -33.98 -48.94
C SER A 126 21.42 -34.22 -48.90
N GLY A 127 20.65 -33.28 -48.33
CA GLY A 127 19.19 -33.35 -48.22
C GLY A 127 18.69 -34.12 -47.00
N GLN A 128 19.59 -34.60 -46.12
CA GLN A 128 19.22 -35.23 -44.85
C GLN A 128 19.33 -34.20 -43.71
N LEU A 129 18.18 -33.71 -43.23
CA LEU A 129 18.13 -32.74 -42.14
C LEU A 129 18.41 -33.40 -40.77
N HIS A 130 19.68 -33.45 -40.38
CA HIS A 130 20.09 -33.65 -38.98
C HIS A 130 20.73 -32.36 -38.46
N GLN A 131 20.15 -31.77 -37.40
CA GLN A 131 20.75 -30.60 -36.76
C GLN A 131 21.93 -31.04 -35.88
N PRO A 132 23.15 -30.55 -36.13
CA PRO A 132 24.30 -30.83 -35.28
C PRO A 132 24.08 -30.23 -33.89
N THR A 133 24.46 -30.98 -32.85
CA THR A 133 24.31 -30.54 -31.46
C THR A 133 25.65 -30.58 -30.73
N ILE A 134 25.79 -29.73 -29.71
CA ILE A 134 26.92 -29.75 -28.79
C ILE A 134 26.34 -29.82 -27.38
N GLU A 135 26.84 -30.75 -26.58
CA GLU A 135 26.39 -30.90 -25.20
C GLU A 135 27.08 -29.85 -24.33
N TYR A 136 26.30 -28.93 -23.78
CA TYR A 136 26.76 -27.92 -22.83
C TYR A 136 26.30 -28.28 -21.42
N ASN A 137 27.25 -28.60 -20.54
CA ASN A 137 26.98 -28.85 -19.13
C ASN A 137 27.58 -27.73 -18.28
N VAL A 138 26.81 -27.16 -17.36
CA VAL A 138 27.26 -26.08 -16.47
C VAL A 138 27.09 -26.45 -15.00
N ASN A 139 28.09 -26.12 -14.19
CA ASN A 139 28.02 -26.29 -12.74
C ASN A 139 27.50 -25.00 -12.08
N GLU A 140 26.18 -24.88 -11.97
CA GLU A 140 25.54 -23.71 -11.35
C GLU A 140 25.83 -23.57 -9.85
N LYS A 141 26.26 -24.66 -9.17
CA LYS A 141 26.60 -24.65 -7.74
C LYS A 141 27.82 -23.78 -7.45
N LYS A 142 28.75 -23.63 -8.41
CA LYS A 142 29.95 -22.80 -8.24
C LYS A 142 29.65 -21.30 -8.22
N GLY A 143 28.51 -20.87 -8.74
CA GLY A 143 28.05 -19.49 -8.61
C GLY A 143 26.96 -19.10 -9.60
N ALA A 144 26.06 -18.22 -9.18
CA ALA A 144 24.90 -17.79 -9.97
C ALA A 144 25.25 -17.01 -11.26
N ILE A 145 26.47 -16.48 -11.36
CA ILE A 145 26.95 -15.74 -12.54
C ILE A 145 27.61 -16.69 -13.55
N ALA A 146 28.04 -17.88 -13.12
CA ALA A 146 28.76 -18.82 -13.98
C ALA A 146 27.98 -19.24 -15.24
N PRO A 147 26.66 -19.52 -15.19
CA PRO A 147 25.89 -19.83 -16.40
C PRO A 147 25.82 -18.67 -17.38
N LYS A 148 25.84 -17.42 -16.89
CA LYS A 148 25.81 -16.23 -17.75
C LYS A 148 27.14 -16.00 -18.46
N ILE A 149 28.27 -16.22 -17.77
CA ILE A 149 29.60 -16.07 -18.38
C ILE A 149 29.89 -17.26 -19.32
N THR A 150 29.66 -18.49 -18.86
CA THR A 150 29.92 -19.70 -19.69
C THR A 150 28.94 -19.82 -20.86
N GLY A 151 27.71 -19.31 -20.74
CA GLY A 151 26.77 -19.18 -21.85
C GLY A 151 27.24 -18.19 -22.94
N ALA A 152 27.93 -17.11 -22.56
CA ALA A 152 28.60 -16.26 -23.56
C ALA A 152 29.72 -17.02 -24.30
N GLY A 153 30.42 -17.93 -23.60
CA GLY A 153 31.35 -18.86 -24.21
C GLY A 153 30.70 -19.85 -25.18
N ALA A 154 29.47 -20.30 -24.91
CA ALA A 154 28.69 -21.12 -25.84
C ALA A 154 28.37 -20.36 -27.14
N ASN A 155 28.01 -19.08 -27.02
CA ASN A 155 27.74 -18.21 -28.16
C ASN A 155 29.00 -17.94 -29.00
N GLU A 156 30.15 -17.76 -28.34
CA GLU A 156 31.45 -17.65 -29.05
C GLU A 156 31.79 -18.96 -29.79
N LEU A 157 31.55 -20.10 -29.15
CA LEU A 157 31.76 -21.43 -29.74
C LEU A 157 30.88 -21.63 -30.99
N ASP A 158 29.60 -21.22 -30.93
CA ASP A 158 28.67 -21.21 -32.07
C ASP A 158 29.14 -20.30 -33.22
N ILE A 159 29.61 -19.08 -32.91
CA ILE A 159 30.18 -18.16 -33.90
C ILE A 159 31.40 -18.78 -34.59
N GLN A 160 32.30 -19.40 -33.83
CA GLN A 160 33.52 -20.02 -34.36
C GLN A 160 33.19 -21.23 -35.24
N ILE A 161 32.25 -22.09 -34.83
CA ILE A 161 31.77 -23.23 -35.63
C ILE A 161 31.20 -22.73 -36.95
N THR A 162 30.25 -21.80 -36.87
CA THR A 162 29.52 -21.33 -38.04
C THR A 162 30.45 -20.58 -39.01
N SER A 163 31.41 -19.80 -38.49
CA SER A 163 32.44 -19.13 -39.30
C SER A 163 33.36 -20.13 -40.00
N THR A 164 33.90 -21.09 -39.26
CA THR A 164 34.84 -22.10 -39.75
C THR A 164 34.20 -23.00 -40.81
N PHE A 165 32.98 -23.45 -40.55
CA PHE A 165 32.22 -24.30 -41.47
C PHE A 165 31.84 -23.55 -42.75
N ARG A 166 31.27 -22.34 -42.64
CA ARG A 166 30.93 -21.51 -43.81
C ARG A 166 32.16 -21.14 -44.64
N GLY A 167 33.30 -20.88 -44.00
CA GLY A 167 34.57 -20.64 -44.69
C GLY A 167 35.00 -21.84 -45.54
N LYS A 168 34.95 -23.05 -44.98
CA LYS A 168 35.32 -24.29 -45.68
C LYS A 168 34.36 -24.63 -46.83
N VAL A 169 33.06 -24.47 -46.63
CA VAL A 169 32.06 -24.66 -47.68
C VAL A 169 32.21 -23.60 -48.78
N GLY A 170 32.47 -22.34 -48.42
CA GLY A 170 32.72 -21.26 -49.37
C GLY A 170 33.98 -21.49 -50.22
N GLU A 171 35.07 -21.96 -49.61
CA GLU A 171 36.29 -22.38 -50.31
C GLU A 171 36.02 -23.51 -51.32
N ALA A 172 35.30 -24.55 -50.88
CA ALA A 172 34.92 -25.70 -51.70
C ALA A 172 34.04 -25.31 -52.91
N ILE A 173 32.99 -24.50 -52.68
CA ILE A 173 32.11 -24.02 -53.75
C ILE A 173 32.87 -23.16 -54.75
N ALA A 174 33.73 -22.25 -54.26
CA ALA A 174 34.52 -21.39 -55.14
C ALA A 174 35.57 -22.18 -55.93
N GLN A 175 36.09 -23.28 -55.38
CA GLN A 175 36.98 -24.20 -56.09
C GLN A 175 36.23 -25.00 -57.17
N ALA A 176 35.06 -25.56 -56.84
CA ALA A 176 34.19 -26.24 -57.80
C ALA A 176 33.74 -25.34 -58.98
N LEU A 177 33.46 -24.05 -58.71
CA LEU A 177 33.17 -23.07 -59.78
C LEU A 177 34.39 -22.75 -60.65
N ARG A 178 35.60 -22.71 -60.09
CA ARG A 178 36.84 -22.43 -60.84
C ARG A 178 37.27 -23.60 -61.72
N ASP A 179 37.06 -24.82 -61.24
CA ASP A 179 37.46 -26.04 -61.96
C ASP A 179 36.45 -26.42 -63.07
N GLY A 180 35.41 -25.60 -63.29
CA GLY A 180 34.43 -25.80 -64.37
C GLY A 180 33.56 -27.05 -64.20
N ALA A 181 33.54 -27.66 -63.01
CA ALA A 181 32.95 -28.96 -62.74
C ALA A 181 31.42 -28.92 -62.50
N LEU A 182 30.78 -27.75 -62.54
CA LEU A 182 29.34 -27.63 -62.47
C LEU A 182 28.75 -27.73 -63.89
N GLU A 183 28.20 -28.89 -64.24
CA GLU A 183 27.23 -29.00 -65.35
C GLU A 183 25.98 -28.19 -64.97
N ILE A 184 25.94 -26.94 -65.46
CA ILE A 184 25.01 -25.88 -65.03
C ILE A 184 23.62 -25.97 -65.69
N ASP A 185 23.43 -26.77 -66.75
CA ASP A 185 22.19 -26.70 -67.54
C ASP A 185 21.00 -27.50 -66.98
N ALA A 186 21.19 -28.70 -66.41
CA ALA A 186 20.07 -29.53 -65.93
C ALA A 186 19.67 -29.26 -64.48
N ASN A 187 20.63 -28.93 -63.61
CA ASN A 187 20.40 -28.74 -62.18
C ASN A 187 19.82 -27.37 -61.83
N ILE A 188 20.08 -26.33 -62.64
CA ILE A 188 19.51 -24.99 -62.42
C ILE A 188 18.02 -24.96 -62.74
N ALA A 189 17.58 -25.63 -63.81
CA ALA A 189 16.15 -25.74 -64.13
C ALA A 189 15.38 -26.52 -63.05
N GLY A 190 15.98 -27.57 -62.49
CA GLY A 190 15.40 -28.33 -61.37
C GLY A 190 15.36 -27.54 -60.05
N ALA A 191 16.41 -26.77 -59.75
CA ALA A 191 16.48 -25.91 -58.57
C ALA A 191 15.54 -24.69 -58.66
N GLU A 192 15.42 -24.08 -59.85
CA GLU A 192 14.43 -23.04 -60.15
C GLU A 192 13.01 -23.57 -59.95
N GLY A 193 12.67 -24.70 -60.58
CA GLY A 193 11.36 -25.33 -60.42
C GLY A 193 11.04 -25.63 -58.95
N SER A 194 11.99 -26.22 -58.22
CA SER A 194 11.82 -26.53 -56.79
C SER A 194 11.66 -25.27 -55.92
N ALA A 195 12.40 -24.20 -56.22
CA ALA A 195 12.30 -22.93 -55.49
C ALA A 195 10.99 -22.20 -55.79
N LEU A 196 10.56 -22.17 -57.05
CA LEU A 196 9.27 -21.60 -57.46
C LEU A 196 8.09 -22.41 -56.89
N ASP A 197 8.18 -23.73 -56.84
CA ASP A 197 7.18 -24.60 -56.23
C ASP A 197 7.10 -24.39 -54.72
N ALA A 198 8.25 -24.30 -54.04
CA ALA A 198 8.29 -23.99 -52.61
C ALA A 198 7.71 -22.61 -52.28
N LEU A 199 8.05 -21.58 -53.06
CA LEU A 199 7.51 -20.22 -52.91
C LEU A 199 6.01 -20.17 -53.23
N SER A 200 5.55 -20.93 -54.22
CA SER A 200 4.12 -21.08 -54.54
C SER A 200 3.36 -21.79 -53.42
N GLY A 201 3.97 -22.82 -52.81
CA GLY A 201 3.45 -23.51 -51.63
C GLY A 201 3.31 -22.56 -50.45
N ILE A 202 4.35 -21.78 -50.16
CA ILE A 202 4.32 -20.73 -49.12
C ILE A 202 3.20 -19.73 -49.40
N ASN A 203 3.04 -19.27 -50.64
CA ASN A 203 2.01 -18.29 -50.96
C ASN A 203 0.59 -18.85 -50.77
N ARG A 204 0.38 -20.14 -51.09
CA ARG A 204 -0.90 -20.83 -50.82
C ARG A 204 -1.15 -20.96 -49.32
N ASP A 205 -0.15 -21.38 -48.56
CA ASP A 205 -0.28 -21.55 -47.10
C ASP A 205 -0.53 -20.19 -46.41
N LEU A 206 0.03 -19.09 -46.95
CA LEU A 206 -0.26 -17.72 -46.49
C LEU A 206 -1.71 -17.31 -46.78
N VAL A 207 -2.24 -17.63 -47.96
CA VAL A 207 -3.66 -17.37 -48.29
C VAL A 207 -4.59 -18.17 -47.39
N ASP A 208 -4.27 -19.43 -47.10
CA ASP A 208 -5.05 -20.27 -46.18
C ASP A 208 -5.00 -19.72 -44.74
N ALA A 209 -3.83 -19.22 -44.31
CA ALA A 209 -3.66 -18.57 -43.02
C ALA A 209 -4.48 -17.27 -42.92
N GLN A 210 -4.50 -16.45 -43.98
CA GLN A 210 -5.33 -15.24 -44.07
C GLN A 210 -6.83 -15.58 -43.94
N GLY A 211 -7.32 -16.60 -44.66
CA GLY A 211 -8.72 -17.04 -44.54
C GLY A 211 -9.08 -17.56 -43.15
N THR A 212 -8.13 -18.19 -42.45
CA THR A 212 -8.29 -18.61 -41.06
C THR A 212 -8.36 -17.42 -40.11
N LEU A 213 -7.53 -16.40 -40.34
CA LEU A 213 -7.53 -15.14 -39.57
C LEU A 213 -8.82 -14.34 -39.76
N ASP A 214 -9.34 -14.25 -40.98
CA ASP A 214 -10.63 -13.61 -41.27
C ASP A 214 -11.76 -14.29 -40.49
N SER A 215 -11.76 -15.62 -40.44
CA SER A 215 -12.74 -16.42 -39.68
C SER A 215 -12.62 -16.20 -38.16
N ALA A 216 -11.39 -16.09 -37.65
CA ALA A 216 -11.13 -15.77 -36.25
C ALA A 216 -11.59 -14.34 -35.91
N SER A 217 -11.30 -13.37 -36.78
CA SER A 217 -11.72 -11.96 -36.66
C SER A 217 -13.25 -11.83 -36.63
N ALA A 218 -13.96 -12.55 -37.51
CA ALA A 218 -15.42 -12.60 -37.51
C ALA A 218 -15.98 -13.19 -36.19
N SER A 219 -15.34 -14.21 -35.64
CA SER A 219 -15.73 -14.85 -34.38
C SER A 219 -15.51 -13.94 -33.16
N VAL A 220 -14.41 -13.20 -33.14
CA VAL A 220 -14.11 -12.17 -32.13
C VAL A 220 -15.13 -11.03 -32.20
N THR A 221 -15.46 -10.57 -33.40
CA THR A 221 -16.52 -9.56 -33.63
C THR A 221 -17.89 -10.04 -33.16
N GLY A 222 -18.26 -11.30 -33.44
CA GLY A 222 -19.50 -11.90 -32.93
C GLY A 222 -19.53 -12.00 -31.40
N SER A 223 -18.38 -12.28 -30.78
CA SER A 223 -18.22 -12.32 -29.33
C SER A 223 -18.40 -10.93 -28.70
N LEU A 224 -17.87 -9.86 -29.32
CA LEU A 224 -18.11 -8.48 -28.90
C LEU A 224 -19.60 -8.12 -28.90
N GLN A 225 -20.35 -8.53 -29.93
CA GLN A 225 -21.79 -8.29 -29.99
C GLN A 225 -22.54 -9.02 -28.88
N THR A 226 -22.14 -10.25 -28.57
CA THR A 226 -22.71 -11.04 -27.47
C THR A 226 -22.43 -10.39 -26.13
N MET A 227 -21.20 -9.93 -25.90
CA MET A 227 -20.83 -9.22 -24.67
C MET A 227 -21.59 -7.90 -24.49
N LYS A 228 -21.83 -7.15 -25.58
CA LYS A 228 -22.69 -5.96 -25.54
C LYS A 228 -24.12 -6.29 -25.09
N LYS A 229 -24.71 -7.39 -25.58
CA LYS A 229 -26.04 -7.85 -25.14
C LYS A 229 -26.05 -8.24 -23.66
N VAL A 230 -25.06 -9.02 -23.22
CA VAL A 230 -24.92 -9.42 -21.79
C VAL A 230 -24.83 -8.18 -20.88
N ARG A 231 -24.06 -7.17 -21.28
CA ARG A 231 -23.93 -5.91 -20.53
C ARG A 231 -25.25 -5.15 -20.45
N ALA A 232 -26.00 -5.06 -21.55
CA ALA A 232 -27.30 -4.41 -21.56
C ALA A 232 -28.27 -5.10 -20.58
N THR A 233 -28.30 -6.44 -20.58
CA THR A 233 -29.12 -7.23 -19.64
C THR A 233 -28.67 -7.01 -18.19
N LEU A 234 -27.37 -7.01 -17.91
CA LEU A 234 -26.84 -6.75 -16.56
C LEU A 234 -27.16 -5.34 -16.07
N ALA A 235 -27.07 -4.34 -16.96
CA ALA A 235 -27.39 -2.95 -16.63
C ALA A 235 -28.88 -2.75 -16.31
N ALA A 236 -29.77 -3.56 -16.91
CA ALA A 236 -31.20 -3.57 -16.60
C ALA A 236 -31.54 -4.32 -15.30
N ALA A 237 -30.71 -5.30 -14.89
CA ALA A 237 -30.97 -6.13 -13.72
C ALA A 237 -30.70 -5.44 -12.37
N ASP A 238 -29.71 -4.54 -12.30
CA ASP A 238 -29.39 -3.80 -11.08
C ASP A 238 -30.51 -2.86 -10.58
N PRO A 239 -31.12 -2.01 -11.42
CA PRO A 239 -32.25 -1.18 -10.99
C PRO A 239 -33.47 -2.03 -10.59
N ALA A 240 -33.77 -3.12 -11.31
CA ALA A 240 -34.88 -4.00 -10.94
C ALA A 240 -34.71 -4.63 -9.54
N LEU A 241 -33.48 -5.05 -9.18
CA LEU A 241 -33.19 -5.54 -7.83
C LEU A 241 -33.14 -4.42 -6.78
N ALA A 242 -32.84 -3.18 -7.19
CA ALA A 242 -32.97 -2.01 -6.33
C ALA A 242 -34.42 -1.77 -5.92
N ASP A 243 -35.33 -1.81 -6.90
CA ASP A 243 -36.75 -1.61 -6.69
C ASP A 243 -37.35 -2.71 -5.80
N VAL A 244 -36.92 -3.97 -6.00
CA VAL A 244 -37.30 -5.09 -5.13
C VAL A 244 -36.80 -4.85 -3.70
N SER A 245 -35.55 -4.43 -3.50
CA SER A 245 -35.01 -4.15 -2.17
C SER A 245 -35.74 -3.00 -1.47
N ALA A 246 -36.10 -1.94 -2.21
CA ALA A 246 -36.89 -0.82 -1.70
C ALA A 246 -38.29 -1.29 -1.27
N ALA A 247 -38.99 -2.05 -2.11
CA ALA A 247 -40.31 -2.61 -1.80
C ALA A 247 -40.28 -3.55 -0.57
N LEU A 248 -39.21 -4.33 -0.40
CA LEU A 248 -39.03 -5.17 0.79
C LEU A 248 -38.80 -4.35 2.06
N SER A 249 -38.05 -3.24 1.97
CA SER A 249 -37.84 -2.31 3.08
C SER A 249 -39.15 -1.64 3.50
N ASP A 250 -39.95 -1.20 2.53
CA ASP A 250 -41.27 -0.62 2.79
C ASP A 250 -42.21 -1.64 3.45
N ALA A 251 -42.22 -2.89 2.97
CA ALA A 251 -42.99 -3.98 3.57
C ALA A 251 -42.57 -4.26 5.02
N GLN A 252 -41.27 -4.21 5.35
CA GLN A 252 -40.79 -4.33 6.73
C GLN A 252 -41.23 -3.16 7.61
N GLY A 253 -41.23 -1.94 7.06
CA GLY A 253 -41.75 -0.76 7.75
C GLY A 253 -43.24 -0.90 8.10
N ILE A 254 -44.05 -1.31 7.12
CA ILE A 254 -45.50 -1.54 7.30
C ILE A 254 -45.76 -2.61 8.35
N LEU A 255 -45.03 -3.73 8.31
CA LEU A 255 -45.15 -4.79 9.32
C LEU A 255 -44.80 -4.32 10.73
N GLY A 256 -43.79 -3.45 10.87
CA GLY A 256 -43.45 -2.80 12.13
C GLY A 256 -44.59 -1.94 12.68
N THR A 257 -45.25 -1.17 11.82
CA THR A 257 -46.43 -0.37 12.18
C THR A 257 -47.59 -1.26 12.62
N VAL A 258 -47.91 -2.33 11.88
CA VAL A 258 -48.99 -3.26 12.23
C VAL A 258 -48.79 -3.91 13.61
N VAL A 259 -47.56 -4.29 13.95
CA VAL A 259 -47.23 -4.86 15.28
C VAL A 259 -47.37 -3.81 16.38
N SER A 260 -46.93 -2.58 16.12
CA SER A 260 -47.06 -1.47 17.06
C SER A 260 -48.54 -1.16 17.34
N ASP A 261 -49.34 -0.99 16.29
CA ASP A 261 -50.77 -0.66 16.38
C ASP A 261 -51.56 -1.78 17.07
N ALA A 262 -51.27 -3.06 16.75
CA ALA A 262 -51.91 -4.19 17.39
C ALA A 262 -51.55 -4.31 18.88
N SER A 263 -50.31 -3.99 19.26
CA SER A 263 -49.86 -4.00 20.65
C SER A 263 -50.49 -2.85 21.45
N GLU A 264 -50.60 -1.67 20.83
CA GLU A 264 -51.28 -0.52 21.41
C GLU A 264 -52.78 -0.77 21.58
N PHE A 265 -53.44 -1.33 20.57
CA PHE A 265 -54.84 -1.74 20.66
C PHE A 265 -55.07 -2.76 21.78
N ALA A 266 -54.24 -3.79 21.88
CA ALA A 266 -54.33 -4.79 22.95
C ALA A 266 -54.14 -4.18 24.35
N ALA A 267 -53.20 -3.24 24.50
CA ALA A 267 -52.97 -2.52 25.75
C ALA A 267 -54.17 -1.62 26.12
N GLN A 268 -54.71 -0.86 25.16
CA GLN A 268 -55.87 0.01 25.36
C GLN A 268 -57.13 -0.80 25.68
N ALA A 269 -57.40 -1.89 24.94
CA ALA A 269 -58.51 -2.80 25.20
C ALA A 269 -58.38 -3.50 26.56
N GLY A 270 -57.17 -3.93 26.93
CA GLY A 270 -56.89 -4.53 28.24
C GLY A 270 -57.13 -3.56 29.39
N GLN A 271 -56.70 -2.30 29.26
CA GLN A 271 -56.94 -1.26 30.26
C GLN A 271 -58.42 -0.89 30.37
N ALA A 272 -59.13 -0.79 29.23
CA ALA A 272 -60.56 -0.54 29.22
C ALA A 272 -61.36 -1.65 29.90
N SER A 273 -61.00 -2.92 29.63
CA SER A 273 -61.59 -4.09 30.28
C SER A 273 -61.36 -4.09 31.81
N ILE A 274 -60.13 -3.79 32.27
CA ILE A 274 -59.81 -3.68 33.71
C ILE A 274 -60.62 -2.55 34.38
N ASN A 275 -60.70 -1.40 33.71
CA ASN A 275 -61.46 -0.25 34.24
C ASN A 275 -62.96 -0.55 34.31
N ALA A 276 -63.52 -1.20 33.28
CA ALA A 276 -64.90 -1.65 33.28
C ALA A 276 -65.15 -2.67 34.39
N GLN A 277 -64.29 -3.69 34.54
CA GLN A 277 -64.40 -4.70 35.60
C GLN A 277 -64.39 -4.06 37.00
N LYS A 278 -63.48 -3.12 37.25
CA LYS A 278 -63.38 -2.38 38.51
C LYS A 278 -64.67 -1.58 38.77
N ALA A 279 -65.14 -0.85 37.77
CA ALA A 279 -66.32 -0.02 37.90
C ALA A 279 -67.61 -0.84 38.09
N LEU A 280 -67.72 -1.99 37.42
CA LEU A 280 -68.83 -2.94 37.58
C LEU A 280 -68.83 -3.55 38.99
N ASN A 281 -67.67 -3.93 39.54
CA ASN A 281 -67.55 -4.44 40.91
C ASN A 281 -67.93 -3.38 41.96
N GLU A 282 -67.43 -2.14 41.80
CA GLU A 282 -67.77 -1.03 42.68
C GLU A 282 -69.27 -0.70 42.63
N SER A 283 -69.86 -0.80 41.43
CA SER A 283 -71.28 -0.55 41.20
C SER A 283 -72.19 -1.61 41.78
N SER A 284 -71.85 -2.90 41.63
CA SER A 284 -72.59 -4.02 42.24
C SER A 284 -72.60 -3.91 43.76
N ALA A 285 -71.45 -3.64 44.38
CA ALA A 285 -71.35 -3.43 45.82
C ALA A 285 -72.21 -2.23 46.30
N ALA A 286 -72.27 -1.16 45.50
CA ALA A 286 -73.11 -0.01 45.78
C ALA A 286 -74.62 -0.31 45.62
N ALA A 287 -75.00 -1.09 44.61
CA ALA A 287 -76.37 -1.51 44.36
C ALA A 287 -76.87 -2.48 45.45
N ASP A 288 -76.09 -3.51 45.77
CA ASP A 288 -76.38 -4.46 46.85
C ASP A 288 -76.53 -3.73 48.20
N SER A 289 -75.66 -2.75 48.48
CA SER A 289 -75.75 -1.90 49.67
C SER A 289 -77.00 -1.03 49.67
N ALA A 290 -77.32 -0.38 48.54
CA ALA A 290 -78.49 0.49 48.43
C ALA A 290 -79.80 -0.28 48.57
N VAL A 291 -79.91 -1.46 47.93
CA VAL A 291 -81.09 -2.31 48.01
C VAL A 291 -81.21 -3.00 49.36
N SER A 292 -80.11 -3.49 49.95
CA SER A 292 -80.15 -4.04 51.31
C SER A 292 -80.60 -2.98 52.32
N ASN A 293 -80.11 -1.74 52.17
CA ASN A 293 -80.55 -0.62 53.00
C ASN A 293 -82.02 -0.24 52.74
N ALA A 294 -82.48 -0.23 51.49
CA ALA A 294 -83.88 0.04 51.17
C ALA A 294 -84.80 -1.07 51.71
N THR A 295 -84.43 -2.34 51.49
CA THR A 295 -85.16 -3.52 51.96
C THR A 295 -85.28 -3.57 53.48
N ASN A 296 -84.19 -3.30 54.21
CA ASN A 296 -84.20 -3.29 55.67
C ASN A 296 -85.00 -2.10 56.24
N LYS A 297 -85.07 -0.98 55.53
CA LYS A 297 -85.70 0.26 55.99
C LYS A 297 -87.11 0.51 55.45
N LEU A 298 -87.60 -0.29 54.49
CA LEU A 298 -89.01 -0.32 54.09
C LEU A 298 -89.97 -0.72 55.23
N THR A 299 -89.42 -1.16 56.37
CA THR A 299 -90.13 -1.46 57.62
C THR A 299 -90.25 -0.26 58.60
N GLU A 300 -89.60 0.90 58.33
CA GLU A 300 -89.63 2.11 59.16
C GLU A 300 -90.08 3.36 58.36
N ILE A 301 -90.98 4.17 58.91
CA ILE A 301 -91.78 5.20 58.18
C ILE A 301 -90.96 6.40 57.63
N ASP A 302 -91.10 6.58 56.30
CA ASP A 302 -91.06 7.76 55.40
C ASP A 302 -89.75 8.55 55.13
N SER A 303 -89.11 9.22 56.11
CA SER A 303 -88.03 10.19 55.77
C SER A 303 -86.70 9.55 55.35
N GLN A 304 -86.36 8.37 55.89
CA GLN A 304 -85.13 7.66 55.56
C GLN A 304 -85.23 6.88 54.26
N LEU A 305 -86.44 6.47 53.85
CA LEU A 305 -86.71 5.78 52.59
C LEU A 305 -86.36 6.68 51.39
N GLN A 306 -86.78 7.95 51.42
CA GLN A 306 -86.43 8.93 50.38
C GLN A 306 -84.91 9.15 50.24
N SER A 307 -84.17 9.12 51.36
CA SER A 307 -82.71 9.17 51.33
C SER A 307 -82.08 7.93 50.71
N GLY A 308 -82.68 6.75 50.93
CA GLY A 308 -82.27 5.48 50.35
C GLY A 308 -82.52 5.43 48.84
N ILE A 309 -83.69 5.89 48.40
CA ILE A 309 -84.06 6.03 46.98
C ILE A 309 -83.11 7.00 46.27
N LYS A 310 -82.79 8.15 46.89
CA LYS A 310 -81.83 9.11 46.32
C LYS A 310 -80.44 8.50 46.15
N ARG A 311 -79.95 7.73 47.13
CA ARG A 311 -78.67 7.02 47.03
C ARG A 311 -78.70 5.93 45.94
N ALA A 312 -79.80 5.19 45.84
CA ALA A 312 -79.98 4.17 44.79
C ALA A 312 -80.00 4.81 43.39
N ASN A 313 -80.68 5.94 43.21
CA ASN A 313 -80.70 6.68 41.95
C ASN A 313 -79.31 7.21 41.56
N THR A 314 -78.53 7.74 42.50
CA THR A 314 -77.14 8.13 42.24
C THR A 314 -76.25 6.93 41.85
N SER A 315 -76.48 5.75 42.44
CA SER A 315 -75.77 4.53 42.03
C SER A 315 -76.18 4.07 40.62
N ILE A 316 -77.46 4.19 40.25
CA ILE A 316 -77.96 3.87 38.91
C ILE A 316 -77.36 4.80 37.84
N GLU A 317 -77.24 6.10 38.11
CA GLU A 317 -76.57 7.04 37.20
C GLU A 317 -75.11 6.67 36.97
N LYS A 318 -74.36 6.37 38.04
CA LYS A 318 -72.98 5.90 37.91
C LYS A 318 -72.88 4.61 37.12
N MET A 319 -73.80 3.67 37.30
CA MET A 319 -73.83 2.43 36.52
C MET A 319 -74.05 2.68 35.02
N ARG A 320 -74.91 3.64 34.66
CA ARG A 320 -75.13 4.02 33.26
C ARG A 320 -73.88 4.61 32.58
N GLU A 321 -73.13 5.45 33.29
CA GLU A 321 -71.88 6.01 32.75
C GLU A 321 -70.85 4.91 32.44
N GLN A 322 -70.83 3.84 33.22
CA GLN A 322 -69.89 2.73 33.06
C GLN A 322 -70.33 1.75 31.96
N ILE A 323 -71.63 1.51 31.80
CA ILE A 323 -72.17 0.72 30.69
C ILE A 323 -71.90 1.39 29.34
N ALA A 324 -71.86 2.72 29.26
CA ALA A 324 -71.51 3.45 28.05
C ALA A 324 -70.08 3.15 27.53
N ILE A 325 -69.20 2.64 28.38
CA ILE A 325 -67.85 2.17 27.98
C ILE A 325 -67.96 0.83 27.24
N LEU A 326 -68.88 -0.05 27.67
CA LEU A 326 -69.15 -1.34 27.02
C LEU A 326 -69.83 -1.18 25.65
N GLU A 327 -70.61 -0.11 25.44
CA GLU A 327 -71.24 0.18 24.14
C GLU A 327 -70.22 0.49 23.02
N ARG A 328 -68.98 0.84 23.37
CA ARG A 328 -67.89 1.13 22.41
C ARG A 328 -67.31 -0.10 21.74
N PHE A 329 -67.65 -1.30 22.23
CA PHE A 329 -67.17 -2.56 21.67
C PHE A 329 -68.34 -3.32 21.03
N PRO A 330 -68.25 -3.68 19.72
CA PRO A 330 -69.36 -4.31 18.99
C PRO A 330 -69.88 -5.60 19.63
N GLN A 331 -69.00 -6.35 20.29
CA GLN A 331 -69.29 -7.65 20.87
C GLN A 331 -70.01 -7.58 22.23
N THR A 332 -70.06 -6.39 22.86
CA THR A 332 -70.71 -6.17 24.17
C THR A 332 -71.93 -5.26 24.06
N GLN A 333 -72.34 -4.86 22.86
CA GLN A 333 -73.49 -3.98 22.64
C GLN A 333 -74.82 -4.58 23.10
N GLU A 334 -75.06 -5.86 22.81
CA GLU A 334 -76.28 -6.56 23.20
C GLU A 334 -76.38 -6.68 24.73
N LEU A 335 -75.26 -6.96 25.38
CA LEU A 335 -75.17 -7.07 26.84
C LEU A 335 -75.27 -5.71 27.55
N ALA A 336 -74.68 -4.66 26.95
CA ALA A 336 -74.82 -3.29 27.42
C ALA A 336 -76.27 -2.81 27.33
N ALA A 337 -76.99 -3.19 26.27
CA ALA A 337 -78.41 -2.89 26.10
C ALA A 337 -79.27 -3.59 27.17
N GLU A 338 -78.98 -4.87 27.47
CA GLU A 338 -79.67 -5.64 28.51
C GLU A 338 -79.46 -5.03 29.91
N LEU A 339 -78.22 -4.73 30.28
CA LEU A 339 -77.89 -4.05 31.55
C LEU A 339 -78.59 -2.69 31.68
N LYS A 340 -78.65 -1.92 30.58
CA LYS A 340 -79.31 -0.62 30.54
C LYS A 340 -80.82 -0.76 30.69
N SER A 341 -81.42 -1.79 30.10
CA SER A 341 -82.84 -2.13 30.26
C SER A 341 -83.16 -2.44 31.72
N GLN A 342 -82.39 -3.31 32.37
CA GLN A 342 -82.59 -3.68 33.77
C GLN A 342 -82.38 -2.50 34.74
N LEU A 343 -81.45 -1.59 34.44
CA LEU A 343 -81.30 -0.34 35.20
C LEU A 343 -82.51 0.59 35.06
N ASN A 344 -83.12 0.65 33.87
CA ASN A 344 -84.33 1.45 33.66
C ASN A 344 -85.50 0.88 34.47
N GLU A 345 -85.66 -0.45 34.48
CA GLU A 345 -86.68 -1.13 35.31
C GLU A 345 -86.43 -0.91 36.80
N MET A 346 -85.18 -0.92 37.23
CA MET A 346 -84.80 -0.70 38.64
C MET A 346 -85.13 0.72 39.07
N GLN A 347 -84.87 1.70 38.21
CA GLN A 347 -85.19 3.10 38.45
C GLN A 347 -86.71 3.34 38.49
N ASP A 348 -87.48 2.73 37.58
CA ASP A 348 -88.94 2.81 37.57
C ASP A 348 -89.58 2.18 38.82
N LEU A 349 -89.03 1.05 39.30
CA LEU A 349 -89.43 0.43 40.57
C LEU A 349 -89.11 1.31 41.78
N LEU A 350 -87.91 1.90 41.84
CA LEU A 350 -87.51 2.85 42.89
C LEU A 350 -88.41 4.08 42.93
N ASP A 351 -88.77 4.63 41.77
CA ASP A 351 -89.68 5.76 41.65
C ASP A 351 -91.12 5.41 42.06
N LYS A 352 -91.60 4.20 41.75
CA LYS A 352 -92.91 3.69 42.19
C LYS A 352 -92.96 3.47 43.71
N VAL A 353 -91.89 2.92 44.30
CA VAL A 353 -91.76 2.76 45.76
C VAL A 353 -91.74 4.11 46.46
N GLY A 354 -91.08 5.12 45.90
CA GLY A 354 -90.99 6.47 46.46
C GLY A 354 -92.27 7.31 46.36
N LYS A 355 -93.19 6.98 45.44
CA LYS A 355 -94.42 7.76 45.17
C LYS A 355 -95.69 7.19 45.80
N THR A 356 -95.75 5.88 46.08
CA THR A 356 -97.06 5.21 46.29
C THR A 356 -97.26 4.50 47.62
N GLY A 357 -96.26 4.38 48.51
CA GLY A 357 -96.42 3.55 49.71
C GLY A 357 -96.91 2.13 49.37
N ALA A 358 -96.43 1.59 48.23
CA ALA A 358 -96.88 0.32 47.70
C ALA A 358 -96.55 -0.82 48.69
N ASP A 359 -97.33 -1.90 48.61
CA ASP A 359 -97.21 -3.12 49.43
C ASP A 359 -95.74 -3.51 49.62
N ALA A 360 -95.17 -3.12 50.76
CA ALA A 360 -93.73 -3.05 50.99
C ALA A 360 -93.05 -4.40 50.76
N THR A 361 -93.79 -5.48 51.04
CA THR A 361 -93.35 -6.86 50.87
C THR A 361 -93.27 -7.27 49.39
N LYS A 362 -94.17 -6.78 48.53
CA LYS A 362 -94.14 -7.09 47.08
C LYS A 362 -93.03 -6.30 46.39
N ALA A 363 -92.92 -5.00 46.68
CA ALA A 363 -91.86 -4.16 46.15
C ALA A 363 -90.45 -4.68 46.54
N SER A 364 -90.28 -5.14 47.78
CA SER A 364 -89.04 -5.76 48.25
C SER A 364 -88.69 -7.04 47.48
N LYS A 365 -89.69 -7.91 47.21
CA LYS A 365 -89.49 -9.13 46.40
C LYS A 365 -89.15 -8.81 44.94
N ASP A 366 -89.83 -7.85 44.35
CA ASP A 366 -89.58 -7.41 42.97
C ASP A 366 -88.17 -6.80 42.84
N LEU A 367 -87.74 -6.01 43.84
CA LEU A 367 -86.37 -5.45 43.90
C LEU A 367 -85.30 -6.55 44.04
N GLN A 368 -85.54 -7.57 44.87
CA GLN A 368 -84.63 -8.70 45.04
C GLN A 368 -84.54 -9.56 43.78
N ALA A 369 -85.65 -9.82 43.11
CA ALA A 369 -85.69 -10.56 41.86
C ALA A 369 -84.94 -9.80 40.74
N LEU A 370 -85.18 -8.49 40.65
CA LEU A 370 -84.49 -7.64 39.68
C LEU A 370 -82.99 -7.52 39.96
N MET A 371 -82.57 -7.41 41.23
CA MET A 371 -81.16 -7.46 41.60
C MET A 371 -80.50 -8.77 41.23
N LYS A 372 -81.21 -9.90 41.38
CA LYS A 372 -80.68 -11.21 40.98
C LYS A 372 -80.47 -11.29 39.47
N SER A 373 -81.42 -10.77 38.69
CA SER A 373 -81.30 -10.63 37.23
C SER A 373 -80.14 -9.71 36.85
N PHE A 374 -79.99 -8.59 37.55
CA PHE A 374 -78.94 -7.62 37.34
C PHE A 374 -77.55 -8.17 37.66
N ASN A 375 -77.40 -8.86 38.79
CA ASN A 375 -76.14 -9.50 39.17
C ASN A 375 -75.78 -10.65 38.20
N GLN A 376 -76.77 -11.35 37.64
CA GLN A 376 -76.54 -12.34 36.59
C GLN A 376 -76.05 -11.69 35.29
N ALA A 377 -76.77 -10.68 34.78
CA ALA A 377 -76.37 -9.92 33.59
C ALA A 377 -75.01 -9.24 33.76
N LEU A 378 -74.69 -8.81 34.98
CA LEU A 378 -73.40 -8.27 35.35
C LEU A 378 -72.29 -9.34 35.30
N THR A 379 -72.54 -10.52 35.85
CA THR A 379 -71.59 -11.64 35.80
C THR A 379 -71.32 -12.05 34.35
N ASP A 380 -72.35 -12.06 33.51
CA ASP A 380 -72.22 -12.31 32.07
C ASP A 380 -71.40 -11.20 31.39
N ALA A 381 -71.53 -9.94 31.83
CA ALA A 381 -70.73 -8.81 31.34
C ALA A 381 -69.26 -8.91 31.73
N GLN A 382 -68.99 -9.40 32.93
CA GLN A 382 -67.65 -9.66 33.43
C GLN A 382 -66.98 -10.80 32.64
N HIS A 383 -67.71 -11.87 32.37
CA HIS A 383 -67.24 -12.96 31.49
C HIS A 383 -67.01 -12.48 30.06
N GLY A 384 -67.88 -11.64 29.50
CA GLY A 384 -67.68 -11.01 28.20
C GLY A 384 -66.44 -10.11 28.14
N ALA A 385 -66.23 -9.28 29.16
CA ALA A 385 -65.07 -8.38 29.24
C ALA A 385 -63.73 -9.11 29.43
N THR A 386 -63.71 -10.22 30.19
CA THR A 386 -62.53 -11.08 30.34
C THR A 386 -62.26 -11.90 29.09
N GLY A 387 -63.29 -12.46 28.45
CA GLY A 387 -63.17 -13.14 27.16
C GLY A 387 -62.62 -12.23 26.06
N LEU A 388 -63.11 -10.99 25.95
CA LEU A 388 -62.59 -10.00 24.99
C LEU A 388 -61.10 -9.66 25.24
N ARG A 389 -60.68 -9.63 26.50
CA ARG A 389 -59.28 -9.38 26.89
C ARG A 389 -58.38 -10.56 26.51
N GLU A 390 -58.80 -11.77 26.79
CA GLU A 390 -58.06 -12.99 26.44
C GLU A 390 -57.94 -13.16 24.92
N GLU A 391 -59.04 -12.95 24.19
CA GLU A 391 -59.07 -13.01 22.72
C GLU A 391 -58.20 -11.92 22.08
N SER A 392 -58.23 -10.68 22.59
CA SER A 392 -57.37 -9.59 22.10
C SER A 392 -55.89 -9.86 22.36
N THR A 393 -55.56 -10.38 23.55
CA THR A 393 -54.17 -10.70 23.91
C THR A 393 -53.64 -11.87 23.07
N ARG A 394 -54.47 -12.89 22.85
CA ARG A 394 -54.17 -14.04 22.01
C ARG A 394 -53.98 -13.63 20.55
N THR A 395 -54.88 -12.81 20.01
CA THR A 395 -54.82 -12.29 18.63
C THR A 395 -53.57 -11.43 18.43
N ALA A 396 -53.26 -10.53 19.36
CA ALA A 396 -52.04 -9.73 19.31
C ALA A 396 -50.77 -10.61 19.38
N SER A 397 -50.75 -11.63 20.23
CA SER A 397 -49.62 -12.56 20.32
C SER A 397 -49.45 -13.42 19.06
N GLN A 398 -50.55 -13.89 18.45
CA GLN A 398 -50.53 -14.66 17.21
C GLN A 398 -50.13 -13.80 16.01
N LEU A 399 -50.62 -12.56 15.95
CA LEU A 399 -50.22 -11.60 14.93
C LEU A 399 -48.74 -11.25 15.06
N ASN A 400 -48.25 -11.02 16.28
CA ASN A 400 -46.84 -10.73 16.53
C ASN A 400 -45.93 -11.90 16.11
N SER A 401 -46.32 -13.16 16.37
CA SER A 401 -45.53 -14.32 15.94
C SER A 401 -45.52 -14.50 14.42
N GLN A 402 -46.66 -14.33 13.76
CA GLN A 402 -46.77 -14.38 12.29
C GLN A 402 -45.99 -13.25 11.61
N VAL A 403 -46.07 -12.02 12.13
CA VAL A 403 -45.30 -10.89 11.61
C VAL A 403 -43.81 -11.08 11.85
N THR A 404 -43.40 -11.62 13.00
CA THR A 404 -41.98 -11.94 13.26
C THR A 404 -41.45 -12.97 12.26
N GLN A 405 -42.24 -14.00 11.95
CA GLN A 405 -41.89 -15.02 10.96
C GLN A 405 -41.80 -14.43 9.54
N LEU A 406 -42.76 -13.60 9.15
CA LEU A 406 -42.77 -12.92 7.84
C LEU A 406 -41.63 -11.90 7.72
N SER A 407 -41.32 -11.17 8.79
CA SER A 407 -40.19 -10.24 8.88
C SER A 407 -38.85 -10.95 8.72
N ALA A 408 -38.69 -12.13 9.35
CA ALA A 408 -37.51 -12.98 9.16
C ALA A 408 -37.38 -13.48 7.71
N GLN A 409 -38.49 -13.86 7.07
CA GLN A 409 -38.51 -14.26 5.66
C GLN A 409 -38.17 -13.10 4.72
N LEU A 410 -38.73 -11.91 4.94
CA LEU A 410 -38.39 -10.69 4.21
C LEU A 410 -36.92 -10.30 4.41
N GLY A 411 -36.38 -10.46 5.63
CA GLY A 411 -34.96 -10.25 5.91
C GLY A 411 -34.05 -11.21 5.15
N ALA A 412 -34.44 -12.48 5.03
CA ALA A 412 -33.72 -13.48 4.23
C ALA A 412 -33.76 -13.14 2.72
N ILE A 413 -34.92 -12.74 2.20
CA ILE A 413 -35.06 -12.32 0.79
C ILE A 413 -34.25 -11.05 0.52
N ASN A 414 -34.30 -10.05 1.40
CA ASN A 414 -33.51 -8.82 1.24
C ASN A 414 -31.99 -9.10 1.26
N SER A 415 -31.55 -10.06 2.10
CA SER A 415 -30.16 -10.53 2.11
C SER A 415 -29.78 -11.25 0.83
N ALA A 416 -30.67 -12.09 0.28
CA ALA A 416 -30.48 -12.76 -1.01
C ALA A 416 -30.42 -11.77 -2.18
N VAL A 417 -31.29 -10.76 -2.20
CA VAL A 417 -31.28 -9.67 -3.19
C VAL A 417 -30.00 -8.85 -3.09
N SER A 418 -29.55 -8.52 -1.88
CA SER A 418 -28.28 -7.81 -1.65
C SER A 418 -27.08 -8.62 -2.17
N THR A 419 -27.06 -9.92 -1.91
CA THR A 419 -26.04 -10.84 -2.41
C THR A 419 -26.06 -10.91 -3.94
N ALA A 420 -27.25 -11.02 -4.55
CA ALA A 420 -27.42 -11.03 -6.00
C ALA A 420 -26.92 -9.73 -6.66
N ARG A 421 -27.12 -8.56 -6.02
CA ARG A 421 -26.58 -7.28 -6.52
C ARG A 421 -25.05 -7.22 -6.43
N ILE A 422 -24.44 -7.75 -5.38
CA ILE A 422 -22.97 -7.87 -5.28
C ILE A 422 -22.45 -8.75 -6.41
N SER A 423 -23.05 -9.93 -6.61
CA SER A 423 -22.68 -10.85 -7.70
C SER A 423 -22.87 -10.21 -9.08
N LEU A 424 -23.95 -9.46 -9.32
CA LEU A 424 -24.14 -8.73 -10.58
C LEU A 424 -23.05 -7.68 -10.82
N LYS A 425 -22.61 -6.98 -9.77
CA LYS A 425 -21.52 -5.99 -9.88
C LYS A 425 -20.19 -6.67 -10.24
N GLU A 426 -19.89 -7.81 -9.64
CA GLU A 426 -18.73 -8.65 -9.97
C GLU A 426 -18.81 -9.17 -11.41
N ILE A 427 -19.94 -9.72 -11.84
CA ILE A 427 -20.16 -10.18 -13.22
C ILE A 427 -20.04 -9.01 -14.20
N SER A 428 -20.51 -7.80 -13.86
CA SER A 428 -20.35 -6.61 -14.72
C SER A 428 -18.88 -6.21 -14.88
N THR A 429 -18.08 -6.37 -13.81
CA THR A 429 -16.65 -6.05 -13.81
C THR A 429 -15.88 -7.08 -14.64
N LEU A 430 -16.21 -8.36 -14.47
CA LEU A 430 -15.66 -9.46 -15.28
C LEU A 430 -16.02 -9.27 -16.75
N THR A 431 -17.27 -8.92 -17.05
CA THR A 431 -17.77 -8.63 -18.42
C THR A 431 -17.01 -7.46 -19.06
N ARG A 432 -16.62 -6.43 -18.29
CA ARG A 432 -15.77 -5.34 -18.79
C ARG A 432 -14.35 -5.82 -19.10
N GLY A 433 -13.74 -6.60 -18.21
CA GLY A 433 -12.41 -7.18 -18.45
C GLY A 433 -12.36 -8.10 -19.67
N ILE A 434 -13.43 -8.89 -19.91
CA ILE A 434 -13.57 -9.72 -21.12
C ILE A 434 -13.67 -8.84 -22.38
N ASP A 435 -14.41 -7.73 -22.34
CA ASP A 435 -14.53 -6.79 -23.48
C ASP A 435 -13.18 -6.16 -23.84
N ASP A 436 -12.41 -5.73 -22.83
CA ASP A 436 -11.07 -5.19 -23.03
C ASP A 436 -10.14 -6.25 -23.67
N GLN A 437 -10.19 -7.49 -23.17
CA GLN A 437 -9.38 -8.59 -23.68
C GLN A 437 -9.75 -9.01 -25.10
N ILE A 438 -11.05 -9.03 -25.43
CA ILE A 438 -11.53 -9.29 -26.80
C ILE A 438 -11.10 -8.14 -27.73
N GLY A 439 -11.17 -6.89 -27.26
CA GLY A 439 -10.69 -5.72 -28.02
C GLY A 439 -9.17 -5.76 -28.29
N ASP A 440 -8.37 -6.19 -27.33
CA ASP A 440 -6.92 -6.38 -27.53
C ASP A 440 -6.63 -7.58 -28.44
N THR A 441 -7.42 -8.65 -28.36
CA THR A 441 -7.32 -9.80 -29.28
C THR A 441 -7.60 -9.38 -30.72
N GLN A 442 -8.59 -8.50 -30.95
CA GLN A 442 -8.87 -7.96 -32.27
C GLN A 442 -7.65 -7.19 -32.84
N LYS A 443 -7.01 -6.32 -32.05
CA LYS A 443 -5.81 -5.59 -32.49
C LYS A 443 -4.66 -6.52 -32.87
N VAL A 444 -4.49 -7.61 -32.12
CA VAL A 444 -3.46 -8.61 -32.44
C VAL A 444 -3.78 -9.33 -33.75
N LEU A 445 -5.04 -9.70 -33.97
CA LEU A 445 -5.46 -10.29 -35.25
C LEU A 445 -5.24 -9.32 -36.41
N ASP A 446 -5.55 -8.04 -36.24
CA ASP A 446 -5.32 -7.01 -37.26
C ASP A 446 -3.82 -6.87 -37.58
N GLN A 447 -2.95 -6.87 -36.57
CA GLN A 447 -1.49 -6.81 -36.76
C GLN A 447 -0.95 -8.05 -37.47
N VAL A 448 -1.42 -9.25 -37.10
CA VAL A 448 -1.00 -10.49 -37.75
C VAL A 448 -1.47 -10.53 -39.21
N GLN A 449 -2.66 -9.98 -39.50
CA GLN A 449 -3.14 -9.85 -40.87
C GLN A 449 -2.23 -8.93 -41.71
N ASP A 450 -1.81 -7.80 -41.15
CA ASP A 450 -0.85 -6.89 -41.81
C ASP A 450 0.51 -7.57 -42.05
N ASP A 451 1.01 -8.33 -41.07
CA ASP A 451 2.27 -9.07 -41.18
C ASP A 451 2.19 -10.18 -42.25
N LEU A 452 1.08 -10.92 -42.32
CA LEU A 452 0.84 -11.92 -43.37
C LEU A 452 0.75 -11.28 -44.75
N ASN A 453 0.11 -10.11 -44.88
CA ASN A 453 0.08 -9.36 -46.14
C ASN A 453 1.49 -8.96 -46.58
N LEU A 454 2.32 -8.48 -45.65
CA LEU A 454 3.71 -8.12 -45.94
C LEU A 454 4.54 -9.33 -46.34
N LEU A 455 4.34 -10.47 -45.66
CA LEU A 455 5.03 -11.71 -45.97
C LEU A 455 4.61 -12.29 -47.33
N SER A 456 3.32 -12.23 -47.69
CA SER A 456 2.82 -12.62 -49.01
C SER A 456 3.40 -11.74 -50.13
N ASN A 457 3.47 -10.42 -49.92
CA ASN A 457 4.12 -9.50 -50.84
C ASN A 457 5.62 -9.82 -51.00
N THR A 458 6.29 -10.17 -49.91
CA THR A 458 7.72 -10.52 -49.92
C THR A 458 7.96 -11.86 -50.63
N ALA A 459 7.13 -12.87 -50.37
CA ALA A 459 7.20 -14.16 -51.03
C ALA A 459 6.96 -14.04 -52.55
N SER A 460 6.00 -13.20 -52.95
CA SER A 460 5.73 -12.89 -54.36
C SER A 460 6.88 -12.12 -55.01
N GLY A 461 7.52 -11.19 -54.27
CA GLY A 461 8.73 -10.50 -54.71
C GLY A 461 9.90 -11.47 -54.92
N ALA A 462 10.15 -12.35 -53.95
CA ALA A 462 11.18 -13.39 -54.04
C ALA A 462 10.94 -14.36 -55.21
N GLN A 463 9.68 -14.70 -55.49
CA GLN A 463 9.31 -15.51 -56.66
C GLN A 463 9.72 -14.84 -57.97
N ASN A 464 9.44 -13.53 -58.11
CA ASN A 464 9.86 -12.75 -59.27
C ASN A 464 11.39 -12.63 -59.37
N ASP A 465 12.08 -12.44 -58.24
CA ASP A 465 13.54 -12.34 -58.19
C ASP A 465 14.21 -13.67 -58.57
N VAL A 466 13.69 -14.80 -58.09
CA VAL A 466 14.16 -16.15 -58.45
C VAL A 466 13.98 -16.40 -59.95
N ALA A 467 12.81 -16.07 -60.51
CA ALA A 467 12.56 -16.21 -61.95
C ALA A 467 13.51 -15.30 -62.78
N THR A 468 13.77 -14.08 -62.30
CA THR A 468 14.70 -13.13 -62.93
C THR A 468 16.14 -13.64 -62.88
N LEU A 469 16.57 -14.15 -61.73
CA LEU A 469 17.91 -14.72 -61.52
C LEU A 469 18.13 -15.97 -62.37
N ALA A 470 17.15 -16.86 -62.44
CA ALA A 470 17.22 -18.05 -63.29
C ALA A 470 17.31 -17.67 -64.78
N THR A 471 16.55 -16.66 -65.21
CA THR A 471 16.67 -16.11 -66.57
C THR A 471 18.06 -15.51 -66.83
N ALA A 472 18.64 -14.79 -65.86
CA ALA A 472 19.98 -14.20 -65.97
C ALA A 472 21.10 -15.27 -66.01
N LEU A 473 20.92 -16.38 -65.30
CA LEU A 473 21.80 -17.55 -65.34
C LEU A 473 21.71 -18.28 -66.69
N ARG A 474 20.49 -18.50 -67.22
CA ARG A 474 20.25 -19.22 -68.48
C ARG A 474 20.72 -18.43 -69.71
N THR A 475 20.64 -17.10 -69.66
CA THR A 475 21.10 -16.20 -70.73
C THR A 475 22.62 -15.98 -70.73
N GLY A 476 23.34 -16.53 -69.74
CA GLY A 476 24.80 -16.40 -69.64
C GLY A 476 25.28 -15.00 -69.23
N THR A 477 24.37 -14.07 -68.91
CA THR A 477 24.69 -12.70 -68.49
C THR A 477 25.55 -12.67 -67.21
N LEU A 478 25.41 -13.70 -66.35
CA LEU A 478 26.28 -13.90 -65.19
C LEU A 478 27.73 -14.32 -65.54
N LYS A 479 27.99 -14.98 -66.68
CA LYS A 479 29.37 -15.32 -67.11
C LYS A 479 30.22 -14.08 -67.41
N THR A 480 29.59 -13.00 -67.85
CA THR A 480 30.26 -11.74 -68.20
C THR A 480 30.43 -10.76 -67.05
N VAL A 481 29.66 -10.91 -65.96
CA VAL A 481 29.58 -9.90 -64.89
C VAL A 481 30.40 -10.26 -63.66
N ILE A 482 30.76 -11.52 -63.45
CA ILE A 482 31.36 -11.93 -62.17
C ILE A 482 32.79 -12.46 -62.32
N GLY A 483 33.75 -11.56 -62.17
CA GLY A 483 35.09 -11.88 -61.66
C GLY A 483 34.97 -12.31 -60.19
N LEU A 484 34.51 -13.54 -59.96
CA LEU A 484 34.27 -14.12 -58.64
C LEU A 484 35.62 -14.34 -57.95
N ASP A 485 35.97 -13.44 -57.04
CA ASP A 485 37.04 -13.67 -56.07
C ASP A 485 36.51 -14.60 -54.95
N PRO A 486 37.03 -15.84 -54.86
CA PRO A 486 36.68 -16.85 -53.84
C PRO A 486 36.73 -16.30 -52.42
N THR A 487 37.69 -15.42 -52.17
CA THR A 487 37.95 -14.85 -50.84
C THR A 487 36.86 -13.84 -50.48
N ASN A 488 36.28 -13.13 -51.45
CA ASN A 488 35.22 -12.16 -51.22
C ASN A 488 33.83 -12.80 -51.03
N ILE A 489 33.53 -13.91 -51.72
CA ILE A 489 32.27 -14.65 -51.55
C ILE A 489 32.24 -15.35 -50.20
N GLY A 490 33.36 -16.02 -49.84
CA GLY A 490 33.54 -16.59 -48.50
C GLY A 490 33.39 -15.52 -47.42
N ARG A 491 33.99 -14.33 -47.62
CA ARG A 491 33.85 -13.19 -46.71
C ARG A 491 32.42 -12.64 -46.64
N TYR A 492 31.66 -12.61 -47.73
CA TYR A 492 30.27 -12.14 -47.75
C TYR A 492 29.32 -13.13 -47.05
N LEU A 493 29.47 -14.44 -47.29
CA LEU A 493 28.68 -15.49 -46.64
C LEU A 493 29.03 -15.70 -45.16
N THR A 494 30.27 -15.37 -44.75
CA THR A 494 30.74 -15.46 -43.36
C THR A 494 30.63 -14.16 -42.58
N SER A 495 30.30 -13.04 -43.23
CA SER A 495 30.20 -11.74 -42.58
C SER A 495 29.10 -11.80 -41.52
N PRO A 496 29.43 -11.75 -40.22
CA PRO A 496 28.40 -11.63 -39.21
C PRO A 496 27.61 -10.36 -39.51
N VAL A 497 26.28 -10.39 -39.27
CA VAL A 497 25.47 -9.18 -39.29
C VAL A 497 26.16 -8.18 -38.36
N LYS A 498 26.73 -7.11 -38.94
CA LYS A 498 27.37 -6.05 -38.15
C LYS A 498 26.27 -5.30 -37.44
N PHE A 499 26.05 -5.63 -36.18
CA PHE A 499 25.24 -4.81 -35.30
C PHE A 499 25.96 -3.46 -35.09
N ASP A 500 25.46 -2.40 -35.70
CA ASP A 500 25.86 -1.03 -35.39
C ASP A 500 25.28 -0.66 -34.01
N GLN A 501 25.95 -1.12 -32.94
CA GLN A 501 25.55 -0.82 -31.57
C GLN A 501 26.01 0.60 -31.20
N LYS A 502 25.05 1.50 -31.00
CA LYS A 502 25.31 2.85 -30.49
C LYS A 502 24.96 2.90 -29.00
N PRO A 503 25.93 2.79 -28.07
CA PRO A 503 25.65 2.80 -26.64
C PRO A 503 25.11 4.18 -26.22
N LEU A 504 23.91 4.18 -25.64
CA LEU A 504 23.34 5.36 -25.00
C LEU A 504 23.89 5.44 -23.57
N PHE A 505 24.52 6.57 -23.21
CA PHE A 505 25.17 6.82 -21.90
C PHE A 505 26.33 5.86 -21.58
N PRO A 506 27.47 5.96 -22.30
CA PRO A 506 28.57 5.01 -22.16
C PRO A 506 29.28 5.11 -20.81
N ILE A 507 29.38 3.98 -20.11
CA ILE A 507 30.10 3.82 -18.84
C ILE A 507 31.40 3.06 -19.11
N ASN A 508 32.50 3.46 -18.47
CA ASN A 508 33.84 2.92 -18.75
C ASN A 508 34.12 1.53 -18.12
N SER A 509 33.40 1.15 -17.08
CA SER A 509 33.61 -0.12 -16.38
C SER A 509 32.38 -0.54 -15.57
N TYR A 510 32.31 -1.82 -15.19
CA TYR A 510 31.26 -2.33 -14.30
C TYR A 510 31.33 -1.66 -12.92
N GLY A 511 32.55 -1.49 -12.38
CA GLY A 511 32.75 -0.81 -11.09
C GLY A 511 32.29 0.65 -11.10
N SER A 512 32.46 1.35 -12.23
CA SER A 512 31.94 2.71 -12.42
C SER A 512 30.41 2.74 -12.42
N GLY A 513 29.74 1.78 -13.07
CA GLY A 513 28.28 1.63 -13.00
C GLY A 513 27.76 1.32 -11.58
N MET A 514 28.50 0.49 -10.83
CA MET A 514 28.18 0.13 -9.45
C MET A 514 28.55 1.20 -8.42
N ALA A 515 29.36 2.19 -8.79
CA ALA A 515 29.79 3.26 -7.89
C ALA A 515 28.58 3.97 -7.26
N ALA A 516 27.52 4.22 -8.04
CA ALA A 516 26.29 4.84 -7.53
C ALA A 516 25.70 4.09 -6.31
N MET A 517 25.70 2.76 -6.33
CA MET A 517 25.23 1.97 -5.19
C MET A 517 26.17 2.09 -3.99
N PHE A 518 27.47 1.87 -4.21
CA PHE A 518 28.44 1.85 -3.12
C PHE A 518 28.58 3.21 -2.43
N LEU A 519 28.58 4.32 -3.20
CA LEU A 519 28.57 5.67 -2.65
C LEU A 519 27.38 5.89 -1.71
N ASN A 520 26.17 5.54 -2.16
CA ASN A 520 24.96 5.75 -1.36
C ASN A 520 24.99 4.92 -0.07
N LEU A 521 25.47 3.67 -0.15
CA LEU A 521 25.64 2.80 1.02
C LEU A 521 26.67 3.36 2.00
N SER A 522 27.82 3.81 1.50
CA SER A 522 28.85 4.47 2.31
C SER A 522 28.33 5.73 2.98
N LEU A 523 27.63 6.62 2.27
CA LEU A 523 27.13 7.87 2.85
C LEU A 523 26.10 7.63 3.95
N TRP A 524 25.26 6.61 3.80
CA TRP A 524 24.34 6.23 4.86
C TRP A 524 25.06 5.66 6.08
N ILE A 525 26.01 4.74 5.87
CA ILE A 525 26.83 4.18 6.96
C ILE A 525 27.62 5.29 7.65
N GLY A 526 28.18 6.23 6.89
CA GLY A 526 28.89 7.40 7.43
C GLY A 526 28.01 8.28 8.29
N ALA A 527 26.80 8.58 7.82
CA ALA A 527 25.80 9.31 8.59
C ALA A 527 25.36 8.54 9.87
N LEU A 528 25.24 7.22 9.79
CA LEU A 528 24.92 6.35 10.92
C LEU A 528 26.03 6.35 11.97
N ILE A 529 27.29 6.23 11.55
CA ILE A 529 28.46 6.33 12.43
C ILE A 529 28.50 7.71 13.12
N LEU A 530 28.21 8.79 12.39
CA LEU A 530 28.14 10.14 12.97
C LEU A 530 27.10 10.22 14.08
N VAL A 531 25.92 9.62 13.91
CA VAL A 531 24.83 9.63 14.91
C VAL A 531 25.10 8.68 16.09
N ILE A 532 25.92 7.65 15.90
CA ILE A 532 26.31 6.72 16.98
C ILE A 532 27.43 7.31 17.83
N ILE A 533 28.46 7.87 17.21
CA ILE A 533 29.66 8.37 17.90
C ILE A 533 29.41 9.77 18.47
N PHE A 534 28.85 10.69 17.68
CA PHE A 534 28.46 12.00 18.19
C PHE A 534 27.10 11.89 18.86
N ARG A 535 27.08 12.11 20.17
CA ARG A 535 25.84 12.16 20.94
C ARG A 535 24.87 13.16 20.29
N VAL A 536 23.63 12.72 20.08
CA VAL A 536 22.55 13.55 19.52
C VAL A 536 22.12 14.65 20.50
N GLU A 537 22.49 14.47 21.77
CA GLU A 537 22.27 15.42 22.86
C GLU A 537 23.35 16.51 22.90
N VAL A 538 22.99 17.66 23.46
CA VAL A 538 23.84 18.85 23.49
C VAL A 538 24.02 19.28 24.93
N ASP A 539 25.27 19.36 25.38
CA ASP A 539 25.62 19.85 26.71
C ASP A 539 25.13 21.29 26.90
N LYS A 540 24.59 21.60 28.07
CA LYS A 540 24.15 22.97 28.42
C LYS A 540 25.28 23.90 28.89
N GLU A 541 26.49 23.40 29.03
CA GLU A 541 27.65 24.19 29.49
C GLU A 541 27.84 25.47 28.66
N GLY A 542 27.82 26.62 29.33
CA GLY A 542 27.93 27.95 28.71
C GLY A 542 26.62 28.55 28.19
N PHE A 543 25.46 27.97 28.54
CA PHE A 543 24.12 28.48 28.22
C PHE A 543 23.21 28.54 29.46
N ASP A 544 22.64 29.71 29.76
CA ASP A 544 21.64 29.87 30.83
C ASP A 544 20.30 29.20 30.47
N TRP A 545 19.91 29.29 29.20
CA TRP A 545 18.75 28.61 28.63
C TRP A 545 19.02 28.19 27.19
N LEU A 546 18.79 26.90 26.88
CA LEU A 546 18.94 26.37 25.53
C LEU A 546 17.60 25.80 25.04
N SER A 547 17.06 26.39 23.96
CA SER A 547 15.83 25.90 23.33
C SER A 547 16.05 24.53 22.67
N LEU A 548 15.05 23.65 22.76
CA LEU A 548 15.08 22.35 22.07
C LEU A 548 15.31 22.51 20.56
N ARG A 549 14.75 23.56 19.94
CA ARG A 549 14.98 23.86 18.51
C ARG A 549 16.43 24.20 18.24
N SER A 550 17.04 25.01 19.12
CA SER A 550 18.41 25.46 18.89
C SER A 550 19.42 24.34 19.11
N ALA A 551 19.20 23.48 20.11
CA ALA A 551 19.99 22.28 20.36
C ALA A 551 19.88 21.26 19.20
N TYR A 552 18.65 20.96 18.75
CA TYR A 552 18.39 20.02 17.65
C TYR A 552 19.07 20.47 16.35
N LEU A 553 18.88 21.73 15.98
CA LEU A 553 19.48 22.29 14.76
C LEU A 553 21.01 22.44 14.90
N GLY A 554 21.51 22.86 16.06
CA GLY A 554 22.94 23.07 16.28
C GLY A 554 23.76 21.79 16.16
N ARG A 555 23.27 20.68 16.75
CA ARG A 555 23.94 19.37 16.61
C ARG A 555 23.81 18.83 15.18
N PHE A 556 22.65 19.00 14.54
CA PHE A 556 22.49 18.63 13.13
C PHE A 556 23.47 19.37 12.21
N MET A 557 23.71 20.67 12.44
CA MET A 557 24.69 21.45 11.67
C MET A 557 26.11 20.86 11.77
N LEU A 558 26.54 20.44 12.97
CA LEU A 558 27.84 19.81 13.17
C LEU A 558 27.97 18.52 12.38
N SER A 559 27.03 17.59 12.59
CA SER A 559 27.02 16.32 11.87
C SER A 559 26.82 16.52 10.38
N GLY A 560 26.08 17.54 9.96
CA GLY A 560 25.82 17.90 8.57
C GLY A 560 27.10 18.30 7.84
N VAL A 561 27.92 19.18 8.43
CA VAL A 561 29.22 19.56 7.85
C VAL A 561 30.15 18.34 7.73
N LEU A 562 30.18 17.47 8.73
CA LEU A 562 30.97 16.23 8.65
C LEU A 562 30.46 15.27 7.58
N SER A 563 29.14 15.16 7.41
CA SER A 563 28.52 14.34 6.37
C SER A 563 28.77 14.89 4.95
N ILE A 564 28.78 16.23 4.79
CA ILE A 564 29.25 16.88 3.56
C ILE A 564 30.71 16.51 3.28
N GLY A 565 31.56 16.52 4.32
CA GLY A 565 32.95 16.09 4.23
C GLY A 565 33.10 14.62 3.79
N GLN A 566 32.28 13.71 4.32
CA GLN A 566 32.23 12.32 3.86
C GLN A 566 31.83 12.24 2.38
N GLY A 567 30.81 13.01 1.96
CA GLY A 567 30.41 13.16 0.55
C GLY A 567 31.55 13.57 -0.37
N LEU A 568 32.32 14.58 0.04
CA LEU A 568 33.48 15.07 -0.70
C LEU A 568 34.58 14.00 -0.80
N ILE A 569 34.97 13.39 0.33
CA ILE A 569 36.06 12.40 0.36
C ILE A 569 35.71 11.19 -0.50
N VAL A 570 34.52 10.61 -0.29
CA VAL A 570 34.08 9.41 -1.02
C VAL A 570 34.07 9.69 -2.52
N SER A 571 33.45 10.80 -2.96
CA SER A 571 33.31 11.13 -4.37
C SER A 571 34.64 11.47 -5.05
N VAL A 572 35.49 12.29 -4.43
CA VAL A 572 36.83 12.61 -4.96
C VAL A 572 37.67 11.33 -5.08
N GLY A 573 37.69 10.49 -4.05
CA GLY A 573 38.42 9.23 -4.11
C GLY A 573 37.89 8.28 -5.17
N SER A 574 36.57 8.21 -5.39
CA SER A 574 35.99 7.42 -6.48
C SER A 574 36.43 7.92 -7.86
N LEU A 575 36.50 9.24 -8.07
CA LEU A 575 37.04 9.81 -9.31
C LEU A 575 38.53 9.49 -9.48
N LEU A 576 39.32 9.55 -8.41
CA LEU A 576 40.74 9.18 -8.42
C LEU A 576 40.98 7.70 -8.75
N LEU A 577 40.04 6.82 -8.36
CA LEU A 577 40.06 5.40 -8.72
C LEU A 577 39.63 5.13 -10.18
N GLY A 578 39.26 6.18 -10.94
CA GLY A 578 38.94 6.10 -12.35
C GLY A 578 37.44 6.02 -12.67
N VAL A 579 36.54 6.19 -11.68
CA VAL A 579 35.09 6.27 -11.95
C VAL A 579 34.84 7.45 -12.89
N LYS A 580 34.28 7.17 -14.06
CA LYS A 580 33.99 8.20 -15.05
C LYS A 580 32.66 8.88 -14.71
N ALA A 581 32.69 10.19 -14.54
CA ALA A 581 31.48 11.00 -14.41
C ALA A 581 31.26 11.83 -15.68
N ALA A 582 30.04 11.85 -16.20
CA ALA A 582 29.64 12.76 -17.28
C ALA A 582 29.87 14.23 -16.86
N ASN A 583 29.66 14.55 -15.58
CA ASN A 583 30.01 15.83 -14.99
C ASN A 583 30.58 15.64 -13.58
N ALA A 584 31.91 15.75 -13.45
CA ALA A 584 32.61 15.53 -12.18
C ALA A 584 32.21 16.52 -11.07
N PRO A 585 32.08 17.85 -11.32
CA PRO A 585 31.52 18.77 -10.33
C PRO A 585 30.13 18.38 -9.83
N ALA A 586 29.24 17.96 -10.73
CA ALA A 586 27.90 17.54 -10.36
C ALA A 586 27.91 16.22 -9.55
N PHE A 587 28.78 15.28 -9.87
CA PHE A 587 28.97 14.04 -9.11
C PHE A 587 29.41 14.31 -7.67
N ILE A 588 30.38 15.21 -7.47
CA ILE A 588 30.86 15.63 -6.15
C ILE A 588 29.76 16.37 -5.39
N ALA A 589 29.14 17.38 -6.01
CA ALA A 589 28.08 18.17 -5.39
C ALA A 589 26.87 17.29 -4.98
N THR A 590 26.48 16.35 -5.83
CA THR A 590 25.39 15.41 -5.55
C THR A 590 25.72 14.53 -4.35
N SER A 591 26.95 14.01 -4.27
CA SER A 591 27.41 13.21 -3.11
C SER A 591 27.42 14.02 -1.82
N MET A 592 27.88 15.27 -1.88
CA MET A 592 27.87 16.22 -0.77
C MET A 592 26.46 16.60 -0.30
N LEU A 593 25.46 16.58 -1.20
CA LEU A 593 24.05 16.86 -0.86
C LEU A 593 23.31 15.62 -0.33
N ILE A 594 23.59 14.44 -0.88
CA ILE A 594 22.96 13.17 -0.46
C ILE A 594 23.35 12.82 0.97
N GLY A 595 24.60 13.02 1.37
CA GLY A 595 25.08 12.74 2.74
C GLY A 595 24.19 13.37 3.82
N PRO A 596 24.02 14.71 3.84
CA PRO A 596 23.11 15.41 4.74
C PRO A 596 21.65 14.96 4.62
N CYS A 597 21.19 14.58 3.43
CA CYS A 597 19.83 14.08 3.25
C CYS A 597 19.60 12.80 4.07
N TYR A 598 20.53 11.84 3.96
CA TYR A 598 20.51 10.60 4.73
C TYR A 598 20.74 10.85 6.21
N LEU A 599 21.66 11.74 6.55
CA LEU A 599 21.87 12.17 7.92
C LEU A 599 20.58 12.71 8.54
N ALA A 600 19.79 13.53 7.85
CA ALA A 600 18.58 14.10 8.44
C ALA A 600 17.55 13.02 8.78
N ILE A 601 17.44 11.97 7.96
CA ILE A 601 16.56 10.82 8.19
C ILE A 601 17.04 10.02 9.41
N ILE A 602 18.32 9.66 9.44
CA ILE A 602 18.90 8.87 10.54
C ILE A 602 18.89 9.67 11.85
N TYR A 603 19.27 10.95 11.79
CA TYR A 603 19.26 11.89 12.91
C TYR A 603 17.85 12.10 13.45
N ALA A 604 16.83 12.19 12.59
CA ALA A 604 15.44 12.28 13.01
C ALA A 604 14.99 11.05 13.79
N LEU A 605 15.29 9.85 13.29
CA LEU A 605 14.96 8.59 13.97
C LEU A 605 15.66 8.49 15.32
N ALA A 606 16.97 8.73 15.35
CA ALA A 606 17.76 8.69 16.58
C ALA A 606 17.35 9.77 17.58
N ALA A 607 16.96 10.95 17.13
CA ALA A 607 16.50 12.01 18.03
C ALA A 607 15.08 11.79 18.57
N ALA A 608 14.22 11.11 17.82
CA ALA A 608 12.87 10.78 18.25
C ALA A 608 12.84 9.57 19.20
N PHE A 609 13.70 8.56 18.94
CA PHE A 609 13.63 7.24 19.60
C PHE A 609 14.94 6.77 20.24
N SER A 610 16.01 7.58 20.24
CA SER A 610 17.34 7.21 20.78
C SER A 610 17.88 5.90 20.18
N HIS A 611 18.30 4.93 20.98
CA HIS A 611 18.92 3.66 20.59
C HIS A 611 17.98 2.84 19.69
N VAL A 612 16.68 2.86 19.97
CA VAL A 612 15.65 2.26 19.11
C VAL A 612 15.68 2.89 17.72
N GLY A 613 15.81 4.22 17.65
CA GLY A 613 15.91 4.95 16.39
C GLY A 613 17.17 4.59 15.59
N ARG A 614 18.31 4.39 16.28
CA ARG A 614 19.55 3.91 15.67
C ARG A 614 19.36 2.50 15.09
N ALA A 615 18.70 1.59 15.81
CA ALA A 615 18.38 0.25 15.30
C ALA A 615 17.43 0.28 14.09
N LEU A 616 16.42 1.15 14.09
CA LEU A 616 15.53 1.36 12.95
C LEU A 616 16.29 1.87 11.71
N ALA A 617 17.28 2.74 11.89
CA ALA A 617 18.13 3.19 10.80
C ALA A 617 18.98 2.06 10.18
N ILE A 618 19.42 1.09 10.99
CA ILE A 618 20.11 -0.13 10.50
C ILE A 618 19.12 -1.01 9.74
N LEU A 619 17.92 -1.25 10.29
CA LEU A 619 16.87 -2.03 9.63
C LEU A 619 16.50 -1.46 8.25
N LEU A 620 16.42 -0.12 8.15
CA LEU A 620 16.17 0.56 6.88
C LEU A 620 17.27 0.26 5.84
N VAL A 621 18.55 0.19 6.21
CA VAL A 621 19.62 -0.19 5.26
C VAL A 621 19.39 -1.57 4.68
N VAL A 622 19.08 -2.54 5.54
CA VAL A 622 18.84 -3.94 5.12
C VAL A 622 17.71 -4.01 4.10
N LEU A 623 16.68 -3.18 4.27
CA LEU A 623 15.54 -3.09 3.38
C LEU A 623 15.87 -2.36 2.06
N GLN A 624 16.77 -1.38 2.11
CA GLN A 624 17.18 -0.58 0.96
C GLN A 624 18.08 -1.31 -0.03
N ILE A 625 18.95 -2.23 0.42
CA ILE A 625 19.87 -2.95 -0.47
C ILE A 625 19.13 -3.68 -1.62
N PRO A 626 18.10 -4.52 -1.35
CA PRO A 626 17.29 -5.11 -2.42
C PRO A 626 16.21 -4.17 -2.97
N GLY A 627 15.71 -3.20 -2.19
CA GLY A 627 14.59 -2.35 -2.57
C GLY A 627 14.91 -1.13 -3.44
N ALA A 628 16.18 -0.75 -3.57
CA ALA A 628 16.59 0.51 -4.20
C ALA A 628 17.23 0.39 -5.59
N SER A 629 17.08 -0.75 -6.26
CA SER A 629 17.63 -1.02 -7.59
C SER A 629 19.15 -0.87 -7.71
N GLY A 630 19.90 -1.00 -6.61
CA GLY A 630 21.34 -0.81 -6.59
C GLY A 630 22.12 -1.87 -7.37
N ILE A 631 21.76 -3.15 -7.17
CA ILE A 631 22.41 -4.32 -7.79
C ILE A 631 21.62 -4.79 -9.01
N TYR A 632 20.31 -4.92 -8.87
CA TYR A 632 19.41 -5.41 -9.90
C TYR A 632 18.38 -4.33 -10.26
N PRO A 633 17.88 -4.31 -11.50
CA PRO A 633 16.69 -3.53 -11.85
C PRO A 633 15.53 -3.84 -10.89
N ILE A 634 14.79 -2.82 -10.48
CA ILE A 634 13.71 -3.00 -9.49
C ILE A 634 12.62 -3.93 -10.02
N GLU A 635 12.42 -3.97 -11.34
CA GLU A 635 11.47 -4.81 -12.05
C GLU A 635 11.69 -6.31 -11.79
N LEU A 636 12.95 -6.73 -11.59
CA LEU A 636 13.32 -8.10 -11.28
C LEU A 636 13.02 -8.49 -9.83
N MET A 637 12.82 -7.51 -8.95
CA MET A 637 12.57 -7.77 -7.54
C MET A 637 11.12 -8.19 -7.28
N PRO A 638 10.83 -8.99 -6.24
CA PRO A 638 9.46 -9.33 -5.86
C PRO A 638 8.55 -8.11 -5.63
N ARG A 639 7.23 -8.28 -5.82
CA ARG A 639 6.22 -7.20 -5.69
C ARG A 639 6.39 -6.33 -4.44
N PHE A 640 6.70 -6.94 -3.29
CA PHE A 640 6.98 -6.24 -2.03
C PHE A 640 8.05 -5.15 -2.18
N PHE A 641 9.22 -5.49 -2.72
CA PHE A 641 10.31 -4.53 -2.89
C PHE A 641 10.00 -3.48 -3.96
N ARG A 642 9.27 -3.83 -5.01
CA ARG A 642 8.84 -2.88 -6.05
C ARG A 642 7.92 -1.81 -5.51
N GLN A 643 6.96 -2.19 -4.67
CA GLN A 643 6.02 -1.24 -4.04
C GLN A 643 6.69 -0.39 -2.96
N LEU A 644 7.71 -0.95 -2.29
CA LEU A 644 8.45 -0.27 -1.25
C LEU A 644 9.46 0.74 -1.81
N SER A 645 10.03 0.45 -2.98
CA SER A 645 11.08 1.24 -3.62
C SER A 645 10.85 2.76 -3.65
N PRO A 646 9.64 3.27 -3.97
CA PRO A 646 9.38 4.72 -3.98
C PRO A 646 9.48 5.40 -2.60
N MET A 647 9.40 4.63 -1.51
CA MET A 647 9.55 5.16 -0.14
C MET A 647 10.99 5.06 0.37
N LEU A 648 11.91 4.50 -0.41
CA LEU A 648 13.29 4.25 0.00
C LEU A 648 14.21 5.37 -0.49
N PRO A 649 14.91 6.09 0.42
CA PRO A 649 15.87 7.13 0.05
C PRO A 649 16.93 6.69 -0.96
N PHE A 650 17.43 5.46 -0.85
CA PHE A 650 18.44 4.93 -1.77
C PHE A 650 17.98 4.91 -3.22
N SER A 651 16.70 4.70 -3.49
CA SER A 651 16.18 4.66 -4.87
C SER A 651 16.45 5.98 -5.59
N TYR A 652 16.30 7.10 -4.88
CA TYR A 652 16.52 8.43 -5.42
C TYR A 652 18.01 8.81 -5.43
N GLY A 653 18.75 8.51 -4.36
CA GLY A 653 20.18 8.82 -4.30
C GLY A 653 21.03 8.02 -5.28
N ILE A 654 20.70 6.74 -5.52
CA ILE A 654 21.39 5.91 -6.53
C ILE A 654 21.11 6.47 -7.92
N ASN A 655 19.85 6.78 -8.23
CA ASN A 655 19.48 7.35 -9.53
C ASN A 655 20.11 8.74 -9.74
N ALA A 656 20.20 9.58 -8.72
CA ALA A 656 20.86 10.88 -8.80
C ALA A 656 22.35 10.74 -9.16
N ILE A 657 23.06 9.83 -8.50
CA ILE A 657 24.48 9.56 -8.83
C ILE A 657 24.61 8.93 -10.23
N ARG A 658 23.70 8.04 -10.64
CA ARG A 658 23.69 7.47 -12.00
C ARG A 658 23.57 8.54 -13.08
N GLU A 659 22.73 9.56 -12.91
CA GLU A 659 22.62 10.68 -13.86
C GLU A 659 23.95 11.45 -13.96
N THR A 660 24.68 11.62 -12.86
CA THR A 660 25.99 12.29 -12.89
C THR A 660 27.11 11.43 -13.50
N ILE A 661 26.94 10.10 -13.51
CA ILE A 661 27.87 9.13 -14.12
C ILE A 661 27.57 8.97 -15.61
N GLY A 662 26.35 8.57 -15.94
CA GLY A 662 25.92 8.22 -17.29
C GLY A 662 25.54 9.42 -18.16
N GLY A 663 25.04 10.51 -17.56
CA GLY A 663 24.55 11.70 -18.26
C GLY A 663 23.15 12.10 -17.82
N PHE A 664 22.82 13.38 -17.99
CA PHE A 664 21.54 13.96 -17.57
C PHE A 664 20.49 13.85 -18.67
N TYR A 665 19.25 13.50 -18.30
CA TYR A 665 18.14 13.46 -19.26
C TYR A 665 16.83 14.08 -18.71
N HIS A 666 16.20 14.97 -19.49
CA HIS A 666 14.83 15.51 -19.26
C HIS A 666 14.52 15.93 -17.81
N GLY A 667 15.49 16.54 -17.11
CA GLY A 667 15.29 17.01 -15.73
C GLY A 667 15.13 15.89 -14.68
N ARG A 668 15.40 14.63 -15.02
CA ARG A 668 15.25 13.48 -14.10
C ARG A 668 16.10 13.62 -12.85
N PHE A 669 17.34 14.10 -12.99
CA PHE A 669 18.21 14.44 -11.86
C PHE A 669 17.53 15.38 -10.85
N TRP A 670 16.93 16.47 -11.32
CA TRP A 670 16.25 17.44 -10.45
C TRP A 670 15.04 16.82 -9.77
N HIS A 671 14.28 15.99 -10.48
CA HIS A 671 13.15 15.28 -9.90
C HIS A 671 13.58 14.35 -8.74
N VAL A 672 14.57 13.48 -8.97
CA VAL A 672 15.03 12.54 -7.92
C VAL A 672 15.67 13.26 -6.74
N MET A 673 16.43 14.34 -6.98
CA MET A 673 16.99 15.16 -5.90
C MET A 673 15.92 15.92 -5.12
N ALA A 674 14.89 16.44 -5.79
CA ALA A 674 13.79 17.14 -5.13
C ALA A 674 12.98 16.18 -4.23
N VAL A 675 12.70 14.97 -4.69
CA VAL A 675 12.01 13.96 -3.87
C VAL A 675 12.85 13.56 -2.67
N LEU A 676 14.15 13.31 -2.84
CA LEU A 676 15.04 12.97 -1.73
C LEU A 676 15.13 14.09 -0.69
N LEU A 677 15.25 15.35 -1.15
CA LEU A 677 15.24 16.53 -0.27
C LEU A 677 13.91 16.66 0.48
N LEU A 678 12.79 16.45 -0.19
CA LEU A 678 11.46 16.48 0.44
C LEU A 678 11.32 15.40 1.51
N MET A 679 11.79 14.18 1.24
CA MET A 679 11.81 13.08 2.21
C MET A 679 12.68 13.45 3.42
N SER A 680 13.87 14.00 3.17
CA SER A 680 14.81 14.41 4.21
C SER A 680 14.25 15.52 5.10
N VAL A 681 13.70 16.59 4.51
CA VAL A 681 13.09 17.70 5.25
C VAL A 681 11.87 17.24 6.04
N THR A 682 11.01 16.42 5.43
CA THR A 682 9.84 15.85 6.12
C THR A 682 10.27 15.02 7.32
N MET A 683 11.24 14.12 7.16
CA MET A 683 11.74 13.29 8.25
C MET A 683 12.42 14.13 9.34
N PHE A 684 13.21 15.14 8.97
CA PHE A 684 13.85 16.05 9.94
C PHE A 684 12.81 16.78 10.81
N LEU A 685 11.74 17.28 10.20
CA LEU A 685 10.64 17.93 10.92
C LEU A 685 9.88 16.95 11.82
N LEU A 686 9.60 15.73 11.32
CA LEU A 686 8.99 14.66 12.12
C LEU A 686 9.89 14.26 13.29
N GLY A 687 11.20 14.19 13.08
CA GLY A 687 12.20 13.94 14.12
C GLY A 687 12.18 15.01 15.22
N PHE A 688 12.06 16.29 14.84
CA PHE A 688 11.90 17.38 15.81
C PHE A 688 10.60 17.25 16.63
N VAL A 689 9.48 16.97 15.97
CA VAL A 689 8.19 16.75 16.63
C VAL A 689 8.25 15.52 17.54
N GLY A 690 8.86 14.44 17.05
CA GLY A 690 9.11 13.20 17.77
C GLY A 690 9.95 13.46 19.02
N ARG A 691 11.10 14.11 18.90
CA ARG A 691 11.94 14.52 20.04
C ARG A 691 11.16 15.35 21.06
N ARG A 692 10.27 16.24 20.60
CA ARG A 692 9.42 17.04 21.50
C ARG A 692 8.37 16.20 22.23
N ARG A 693 7.84 15.15 21.61
CA ARG A 693 6.74 14.33 22.14
C ARG A 693 7.25 13.13 22.96
N PHE A 694 8.35 12.52 22.53
CA PHE A 694 8.88 11.27 23.07
C PHE A 694 10.10 11.44 23.98
N GLY A 695 10.65 12.65 24.16
CA GLY A 695 11.87 12.87 24.96
C GLY A 695 11.86 12.29 26.38
N TYR A 696 10.69 12.19 27.03
CA TYR A 696 10.57 11.52 28.33
C TYR A 696 10.56 9.99 28.24
N PHE A 697 9.95 9.41 27.19
CA PHE A 697 10.06 7.96 26.94
C PHE A 697 11.53 7.58 26.79
N THR A 698 12.28 8.43 26.08
CA THR A 698 13.71 8.29 25.91
C THR A 698 14.45 8.32 27.25
N GLN A 699 14.14 9.29 28.12
CA GLN A 699 14.76 9.43 29.44
C GLN A 699 14.50 8.21 30.35
N LEU A 700 13.27 7.69 30.36
CA LEU A 700 12.91 6.54 31.19
C LEU A 700 13.60 5.25 30.73
N PHE A 701 13.74 5.10 29.41
CA PHE A 701 14.51 4.00 28.81
C PHE A 701 15.99 4.10 29.16
N TYR A 702 16.56 5.32 29.14
CA TYR A 702 17.93 5.60 29.55
C TYR A 702 18.18 5.30 31.03
N ASP A 703 17.27 5.69 31.92
CA ASP A 703 17.40 5.41 33.35
C ASP A 703 17.38 3.89 33.64
N ASP A 704 16.55 3.13 32.93
CA ASP A 704 16.52 1.67 33.04
C ASP A 704 17.75 1.01 32.41
N LEU A 705 18.26 1.51 31.28
CA LEU A 705 19.50 1.04 30.66
C LEU A 705 20.73 1.36 31.49
N ALA A 706 20.79 2.53 32.12
CA ALA A 706 21.87 2.95 32.99
C ALA A 706 22.00 1.99 34.18
N ARG A 707 20.89 1.45 34.69
CA ARG A 707 20.87 0.42 35.74
C ARG A 707 21.47 -0.91 35.31
N THR A 708 21.56 -1.18 34.01
CA THR A 708 22.16 -2.42 33.50
C THR A 708 23.68 -2.36 33.44
N GLU A 709 24.29 -1.18 33.58
CA GLU A 709 25.73 -0.89 33.38
C GLU A 709 26.30 -1.28 32.00
N LEU A 710 25.50 -1.91 31.13
CA LEU A 710 25.91 -2.39 29.80
C LEU A 710 25.93 -1.28 28.73
N VAL A 711 25.27 -0.14 28.98
CA VAL A 711 25.13 0.94 28.01
C VAL A 711 25.40 2.29 28.67
N VAL A 712 26.24 3.10 28.02
CA VAL A 712 26.60 4.45 28.48
C VAL A 712 25.37 5.35 28.46
N ASN A 713 25.02 5.91 29.63
CA ASN A 713 23.86 6.79 29.78
C ASN A 713 24.08 8.14 29.05
N GLU A 714 23.05 8.61 28.32
CA GLU A 714 22.98 9.98 27.78
C GLU A 714 21.92 10.74 28.59
N ASP A 715 22.35 11.67 29.45
CA ASP A 715 21.43 12.46 30.27
C ASP A 715 20.58 13.40 29.39
N VAL A 716 19.29 13.10 29.25
CA VAL A 716 18.32 13.91 28.48
C VAL A 716 18.03 15.24 29.19
N GLN A 717 18.98 16.17 29.17
CA GLN A 717 18.93 17.38 29.99
C GLN A 717 17.81 18.37 29.59
N LEU A 718 17.17 18.24 28.42
CA LEU A 718 16.37 19.31 27.79
C LEU A 718 14.84 19.22 27.94
N GLN A 719 14.28 18.28 28.73
CA GLN A 719 12.84 18.22 29.00
C GLN A 719 12.48 17.94 30.47
N SER A 720 12.17 18.99 31.24
CA SER A 720 11.10 18.89 32.23
C SER A 720 9.83 19.43 31.58
N ARG A 721 8.86 18.56 31.34
CA ARG A 721 7.51 18.98 30.94
C ARG A 721 6.67 19.02 32.20
N GLY A 722 6.21 20.22 32.57
CA GLY A 722 5.34 20.37 33.72
C GLY A 722 4.03 19.58 33.57
N TYR A 723 3.36 19.47 34.70
CA TYR A 723 2.24 18.60 34.96
C TYR A 723 1.02 18.84 34.02
N ARG A 724 0.21 17.80 33.79
CA ARG A 724 -1.01 17.91 32.96
C ARG A 724 -2.01 18.85 33.65
N LEU A 725 -2.54 19.85 32.93
CA LEU A 725 -3.50 20.81 33.48
C LEU A 725 -4.73 20.13 34.11
N SER A 726 -5.22 19.03 33.52
CA SER A 726 -6.30 18.22 34.09
C SER A 726 -5.97 17.65 35.47
N ASN A 727 -4.71 17.25 35.67
CA ASN A 727 -4.24 16.69 36.93
C ASN A 727 -4.02 17.81 37.95
N ILE A 728 -3.58 18.98 37.51
CA ILE A 728 -3.45 20.17 38.36
C ILE A 728 -4.82 20.66 38.82
N ILE A 729 -5.80 20.76 37.91
CA ILE A 729 -7.19 21.13 38.22
C ILE A 729 -7.82 20.09 39.16
N ALA A 730 -7.63 18.80 38.90
CA ALA A 730 -8.16 17.75 39.77
C ALA A 730 -7.49 17.75 41.16
N LEU A 731 -6.18 18.02 41.24
CA LEU A 731 -5.45 18.16 42.50
C LEU A 731 -5.93 19.38 43.30
N LEU A 732 -6.16 20.52 42.63
CA LEU A 732 -6.69 21.76 43.23
C LEU A 732 -8.17 21.63 43.65
N ALA A 733 -8.96 20.85 42.92
CA ALA A 733 -10.37 20.62 43.25
C ALA A 733 -10.55 19.72 44.48
N ASN A 734 -9.80 18.61 44.55
CA ASN A 734 -9.84 17.71 45.71
C ASN A 734 -8.55 16.88 45.81
N ARG A 735 -7.56 17.39 46.55
CA ARG A 735 -6.25 16.76 46.73
C ARG A 735 -6.33 15.33 47.27
N LYS A 736 -7.20 15.09 48.26
CA LYS A 736 -7.32 13.77 48.92
C LYS A 736 -7.89 12.72 47.98
N GLU A 737 -8.94 13.07 47.24
CA GLU A 737 -9.55 12.19 46.24
C GLU A 737 -8.64 11.97 45.01
N PHE A 738 -7.93 13.00 44.57
CA PHE A 738 -6.96 12.88 43.47
C PHE A 738 -5.79 11.96 43.85
N SER A 739 -5.16 12.16 45.01
CA SER A 739 -4.05 11.34 45.50
C SER A 739 -4.46 9.86 45.64
N THR A 740 -5.62 9.59 46.26
CA THR A 740 -6.13 8.23 46.41
C THR A 740 -6.46 7.56 45.07
N ARG A 741 -7.08 8.29 44.14
CA ARG A 741 -7.41 7.78 42.80
C ARG A 741 -6.15 7.46 41.97
N ILE A 742 -5.12 8.29 42.06
CA ILE A 742 -3.86 8.08 41.33
C ILE A 742 -3.06 6.93 41.95
N ARG A 743 -2.92 6.88 43.28
CA ARG A 743 -2.21 5.83 43.99
C ARG A 743 -2.81 4.45 43.72
N ARG A 744 -4.15 4.33 43.76
CA ARG A 744 -4.84 3.08 43.40
C ARG A 744 -4.55 2.66 41.94
N ARG A 745 -4.63 3.59 40.99
CA ARG A 745 -4.31 3.31 39.57
C ARG A 745 -2.86 2.88 39.38
N GLN A 746 -1.94 3.43 40.15
CA GLN A 746 -0.53 3.09 40.09
C GLN A 746 -0.24 1.72 40.69
N GLU A 747 -0.80 1.39 41.84
CA GLU A 747 -0.67 0.06 42.45
C GLU A 747 -1.24 -1.02 41.51
N GLU A 748 -2.44 -0.79 40.95
CA GLU A 748 -3.06 -1.68 39.96
C GLU A 748 -2.21 -1.82 38.68
N PHE A 749 -1.62 -0.72 38.18
CA PHE A 749 -0.80 -0.72 36.96
C PHE A 749 0.58 -1.34 37.19
N ASN A 750 1.27 -1.01 38.29
CA ASN A 750 2.59 -1.55 38.63
C ASN A 750 2.54 -3.04 38.93
N ALA A 751 1.46 -3.55 39.53
CA ALA A 751 1.26 -4.98 39.70
C ALA A 751 1.16 -5.73 38.36
N ARG A 752 0.58 -5.10 37.33
CA ARG A 752 0.38 -5.69 35.99
C ARG A 752 1.53 -5.38 35.02
N TYR A 753 2.34 -4.36 35.28
CA TYR A 753 3.40 -3.90 34.36
C TYR A 753 4.43 -4.98 34.00
N PRO A 754 5.00 -5.77 34.96
CA PRO A 754 5.93 -6.84 34.63
C PRO A 754 5.28 -7.93 33.76
N ALA A 755 4.01 -8.25 34.02
CA ALA A 755 3.25 -9.23 33.25
C ALA A 755 2.94 -8.72 31.84
N LEU A 756 2.63 -7.43 31.69
CA LEU A 756 2.41 -6.78 30.39
C LEU A 756 3.69 -6.78 29.55
N ILE A 757 4.82 -6.36 30.10
CA ILE A 757 6.10 -6.33 29.36
C ILE A 757 6.55 -7.75 28.99
N LYS A 758 6.51 -8.70 29.93
CA LYS A 758 6.85 -10.10 29.63
C LYS A 758 5.89 -10.70 28.61
N GLY A 759 4.59 -10.43 28.74
CA GLY A 759 3.56 -10.90 27.81
C GLY A 759 3.76 -10.35 26.40
N LEU A 760 3.93 -9.03 26.25
CA LEU A 760 4.21 -8.38 24.96
C LEU A 760 5.52 -8.89 24.34
N SER A 761 6.60 -9.00 25.11
CA SER A 761 7.87 -9.55 24.60
C SER A 761 7.73 -11.00 24.15
N SER A 762 7.03 -11.84 24.93
CA SER A 762 6.75 -13.24 24.57
C SER A 762 5.88 -13.35 23.32
N VAL A 763 4.82 -12.55 23.20
CA VAL A 763 3.96 -12.52 22.00
C VAL A 763 4.76 -12.01 20.79
N GLY A 764 5.62 -11.01 21.00
CA GLY A 764 6.55 -10.50 19.98
C GLY A 764 7.43 -11.60 19.41
N ILE A 765 8.09 -12.38 20.28
CA ILE A 765 8.94 -13.51 19.90
C ILE A 765 8.11 -14.65 19.29
N LEU A 766 6.97 -14.99 19.88
CA LEU A 766 6.13 -16.10 19.45
C LEU A 766 5.60 -15.86 18.02
N VAL A 767 5.18 -14.64 17.69
CA VAL A 767 4.76 -14.31 16.32
C VAL A 767 5.93 -14.40 15.33
N LEU A 768 7.15 -14.02 15.72
CA LEU A 768 8.34 -14.22 14.88
C LEU A 768 8.61 -15.72 14.66
N VAL A 769 8.48 -16.55 15.70
CA VAL A 769 8.63 -18.01 15.60
C VAL A 769 7.55 -18.60 14.70
N VAL A 770 6.30 -18.17 14.85
CA VAL A 770 5.17 -18.64 14.00
C VAL A 770 5.36 -18.18 12.55
N LEU A 771 5.79 -16.95 12.29
CA LEU A 771 6.10 -16.48 10.95
C LEU A 771 7.30 -17.22 10.34
N GLY A 772 8.29 -17.57 11.16
CA GLY A 772 9.42 -18.41 10.75
C GLY A 772 8.99 -19.84 10.43
N MET A 773 8.18 -20.46 11.29
CA MET A 773 7.63 -21.80 11.08
C MET A 773 6.71 -21.86 9.86
N THR A 774 5.81 -20.89 9.69
CA THR A 774 4.97 -20.79 8.49
C THR A 774 5.82 -20.58 7.24
N SER A 775 6.88 -19.77 7.30
CA SER A 775 7.85 -19.66 6.18
C SER A 775 8.57 -20.98 5.87
N TRP A 776 8.72 -21.86 6.86
CA TRP A 776 9.39 -23.15 6.70
C TRP A 776 8.42 -24.24 6.21
N LEU A 777 7.18 -24.24 6.71
CA LEU A 777 6.14 -25.24 6.44
C LEU A 777 5.34 -24.95 5.16
N THR A 778 5.30 -23.71 4.69
CA THR A 778 4.47 -23.31 3.55
C THR A 778 5.28 -22.73 2.40
N SER A 779 4.74 -22.83 1.18
CA SER A 779 5.27 -22.14 -0.01
C SER A 779 4.87 -20.65 -0.06
N ALA A 780 4.40 -20.07 1.05
CA ALA A 780 3.99 -18.68 1.11
C ALA A 780 5.13 -17.77 0.64
N SER A 781 4.77 -16.68 -0.04
CA SER A 781 5.77 -15.76 -0.61
C SER A 781 6.65 -15.20 0.50
N LYS A 782 7.89 -15.68 0.58
CA LYS A 782 8.90 -15.27 1.57
C LYS A 782 9.03 -13.74 1.70
N PRO A 783 8.94 -12.93 0.63
CA PRO A 783 8.95 -11.48 0.74
C PRO A 783 7.77 -10.90 1.53
N VAL A 784 6.57 -11.49 1.44
CA VAL A 784 5.38 -11.05 2.19
C VAL A 784 5.53 -11.39 3.67
N LEU A 785 6.03 -12.59 3.99
CA LEU A 785 6.32 -12.95 5.38
C LEU A 785 7.36 -12.01 6.00
N LEU A 786 8.39 -11.64 5.24
CA LEU A 786 9.40 -10.68 5.67
C LEU A 786 8.82 -9.27 5.85
N GLY A 787 7.88 -8.87 4.98
CA GLY A 787 7.08 -7.65 5.14
C GLY A 787 6.23 -7.68 6.41
N LEU A 788 5.55 -8.79 6.70
CA LEU A 788 4.75 -8.99 7.91
C LEU A 788 5.63 -8.94 9.17
N VAL A 789 6.82 -9.55 9.14
CA VAL A 789 7.81 -9.47 10.23
C VAL A 789 8.20 -8.01 10.50
N ALA A 790 8.46 -7.22 9.45
CA ALA A 790 8.80 -5.81 9.61
C ALA A 790 7.65 -4.99 10.21
N VAL A 791 6.43 -5.16 9.70
CA VAL A 791 5.23 -4.47 10.22
C VAL A 791 4.96 -4.87 11.67
N TRP A 792 5.04 -6.17 11.97
CA TRP A 792 4.88 -6.70 13.32
C TRP A 792 5.94 -6.17 14.27
N GLY A 793 7.20 -6.11 13.84
CA GLY A 793 8.30 -5.52 14.60
C GLY A 793 8.04 -4.06 14.98
N VAL A 794 7.52 -3.26 14.04
CA VAL A 794 7.12 -1.87 14.32
C VAL A 794 5.91 -1.81 15.26
N ALA A 795 4.91 -2.68 15.07
CA ALA A 795 3.71 -2.72 15.91
C ALA A 795 4.01 -3.10 17.37
N ILE A 796 4.84 -4.14 17.58
CA ILE A 796 5.22 -4.57 18.92
C ILE A 796 6.08 -3.53 19.62
N MET A 797 7.04 -2.92 18.91
CA MET A 797 7.81 -1.78 19.42
C MET A 797 6.89 -0.62 19.81
N GLY A 798 5.96 -0.23 18.94
CA GLY A 798 5.01 0.85 19.21
C GLY A 798 4.14 0.58 20.44
N THR A 799 3.71 -0.67 20.62
CA THR A 799 2.89 -1.07 21.77
C THR A 799 3.70 -1.06 23.07
N LEU A 800 4.94 -1.58 23.05
CA LEU A 800 5.87 -1.51 24.19
C LEU A 800 6.15 -0.05 24.57
N VAL A 801 6.42 0.82 23.58
CA VAL A 801 6.57 2.26 23.79
C VAL A 801 5.32 2.86 24.44
N GLY A 802 4.13 2.50 23.96
CA GLY A 802 2.85 2.95 24.52
C GLY A 802 2.66 2.58 25.99
N VAL A 803 2.99 1.33 26.37
CA VAL A 803 2.90 0.85 27.77
C VAL A 803 3.88 1.63 28.67
N VAL A 804 5.10 1.88 28.21
CA VAL A 804 6.09 2.68 28.96
C VAL A 804 5.63 4.13 29.11
N VAL A 805 5.06 4.74 28.06
CA VAL A 805 4.49 6.09 28.13
C VAL A 805 3.32 6.18 29.12
N LEU A 806 2.53 5.11 29.26
CA LEU A 806 1.43 5.05 30.21
C LEU A 806 1.96 4.97 31.66
N LYS A 807 2.94 4.10 31.94
CA LYS A 807 3.62 4.00 33.25
C LYS A 807 4.14 5.36 33.70
N SER A 808 4.93 5.96 32.82
CA SER A 808 5.44 7.33 32.89
C SER A 808 4.38 8.37 33.26
N SER A 809 3.17 8.24 32.69
CA SER A 809 2.11 9.22 32.93
C SER A 809 1.50 9.13 34.32
N ILE A 810 1.50 7.93 34.90
CA ILE A 810 0.94 7.63 36.22
C ILE A 810 1.93 8.07 37.30
N GLU A 811 3.21 7.73 37.17
CA GLU A 811 4.28 8.16 38.10
C GLU A 811 4.35 9.69 38.22
N ARG A 812 4.16 10.42 37.11
CA ARG A 812 4.07 11.89 37.16
C ARG A 812 2.86 12.41 37.95
N ALA A 813 1.71 11.74 37.81
CA ALA A 813 0.50 12.13 38.51
C ALA A 813 0.62 11.87 40.03
N GLU A 814 1.41 10.89 40.43
CA GLU A 814 1.74 10.62 41.84
C GLU A 814 2.71 11.67 42.38
N GLY A 815 3.78 12.00 41.63
CA GLY A 815 4.72 13.06 42.01
C GLY A 815 4.05 14.40 42.28
N LEU A 816 2.98 14.74 41.53
CA LEU A 816 2.11 15.89 41.79
C LEU A 816 1.42 15.85 43.16
N SER A 817 1.01 14.67 43.60
CA SER A 817 0.25 14.51 44.84
C SER A 817 1.11 14.73 46.10
N HIS A 818 2.44 14.60 45.95
CA HIS A 818 3.42 14.80 47.02
C HIS A 818 3.92 16.25 47.15
N LEU A 819 3.67 17.11 46.16
CA LEU A 819 4.05 18.52 46.24
C LEU A 819 3.13 19.29 47.20
N THR A 820 3.70 20.10 48.08
CA THR A 820 2.93 21.07 48.89
C THR A 820 2.27 22.12 47.98
N GLU A 821 1.27 22.86 48.49
CA GLU A 821 0.63 23.91 47.67
C GLU A 821 1.63 24.98 47.25
N ASP A 822 2.52 25.39 48.14
CA ASP A 822 3.58 26.37 47.84
C ASP A 822 4.55 25.86 46.77
N GLU A 823 5.00 24.60 46.85
CA GLU A 823 5.85 23.98 45.82
C GLU A 823 5.12 23.80 44.48
N LEU A 824 3.82 23.50 44.50
CA LEU A 824 3.00 23.41 43.30
C LEU A 824 2.88 24.79 42.63
N PHE A 825 2.56 25.83 43.40
CA PHE A 825 2.48 27.20 42.91
C PHE A 825 3.84 27.73 42.47
N GLU A 826 4.93 27.38 43.15
CA GLU A 826 6.28 27.75 42.75
C GLU A 826 6.72 27.00 41.48
N SER A 827 6.34 25.73 41.31
CA SER A 827 6.59 24.98 40.07
C SER A 827 5.79 25.56 38.90
N LEU A 828 4.55 26.00 39.14
CA LEU A 828 3.69 26.67 38.18
C LEU A 828 4.17 28.08 37.87
N ALA A 829 4.69 28.82 38.86
CA ALA A 829 5.29 30.15 38.71
C ALA A 829 6.59 30.07 37.90
N ARG A 830 7.49 29.13 38.22
CA ARG A 830 8.68 28.83 37.39
C ARG A 830 8.30 28.46 35.96
N GLN A 831 7.21 27.73 35.78
CA GLN A 831 6.70 27.36 34.45
C GLN A 831 6.08 28.56 33.71
N ARG A 832 5.40 29.46 34.43
CA ARG A 832 4.86 30.73 33.92
C ARG A 832 5.99 31.67 33.53
N ASP A 833 7.02 31.81 34.35
CA ASP A 833 8.15 32.71 34.11
C ASP A 833 9.03 32.18 32.97
N ALA A 834 9.25 30.86 32.89
CA ALA A 834 9.88 30.23 31.72
C ALA A 834 9.07 30.44 30.42
N ASN A 835 7.74 30.48 30.52
CA ASN A 835 6.88 30.82 29.38
C ASN A 835 6.87 32.34 29.10
N ALA A 836 6.94 33.20 30.11
CA ALA A 836 6.99 34.66 29.98
C ALA A 836 8.30 35.13 29.34
N ILE A 837 9.44 34.55 29.71
CA ILE A 837 10.75 34.75 29.06
C ILE A 837 10.69 34.32 27.58
N LYS A 838 9.91 33.27 27.27
CA LYS A 838 9.63 32.83 25.90
C LYS A 838 8.83 33.85 25.10
N THR A 839 7.90 34.55 25.75
CA THR A 839 7.07 35.60 25.15
C THR A 839 7.84 36.91 25.00
N ALA A 840 8.69 37.27 25.98
CA ALA A 840 9.57 38.44 25.94
C ALA A 840 10.64 38.32 24.83
N ASN A 841 11.26 37.15 24.68
CA ASN A 841 12.17 36.88 23.54
C ASN A 841 11.44 36.87 22.18
N ARG A 842 10.11 36.71 22.15
CA ARG A 842 9.30 36.80 20.93
C ARG A 842 8.94 38.26 20.61
N SER A 843 8.68 39.10 21.62
CA SER A 843 8.43 40.53 21.44
C SER A 843 9.71 41.32 21.09
N GLU A 844 10.87 40.95 21.63
CA GLU A 844 12.16 41.54 21.22
C GLU A 844 12.55 41.20 19.78
N ASN A 845 12.25 39.99 19.30
CA ASN A 845 12.50 39.66 17.89
C ASN A 845 11.56 40.42 16.94
N LEU A 846 10.29 40.63 17.31
CA LEU A 846 9.33 41.43 16.54
C LEU A 846 9.66 42.93 16.54
N SER A 847 10.15 43.49 17.67
CA SER A 847 10.59 44.88 17.74
C SER A 847 11.90 45.10 16.95
N SER A 848 12.78 44.10 16.87
CA SER A 848 13.99 44.16 16.04
C SER A 848 13.71 44.13 14.53
N GLU A 849 12.66 43.43 14.08
CA GLU A 849 12.17 43.48 12.69
C GLU A 849 11.53 44.82 12.35
N HIS A 850 10.79 45.41 13.30
CA HIS A 850 10.20 46.75 13.12
C HIS A 850 11.26 47.87 13.12
N TYR A 851 12.35 47.72 13.88
CA TYR A 851 13.50 48.63 13.82
C TYR A 851 14.33 48.46 12.54
N ARG A 852 14.49 47.23 12.01
CA ARG A 852 15.16 47.00 10.72
C ARG A 852 14.36 47.48 9.51
N SER A 853 13.03 47.47 9.57
CA SER A 853 12.18 48.04 8.50
C SER A 853 12.17 49.57 8.52
N ARG A 854 12.22 50.19 9.71
CA ARG A 854 12.38 51.64 9.88
C ARG A 854 13.79 52.15 9.56
N SER A 855 14.85 51.37 9.86
CA SER A 855 16.22 51.77 9.50
C SER A 855 16.47 51.66 7.99
N LYS A 856 15.89 50.67 7.29
CA LYS A 856 15.91 50.63 5.82
C LYS A 856 15.12 51.79 5.18
N ARG A 857 13.98 52.22 5.74
CA ARG A 857 13.27 53.42 5.27
C ARG A 857 14.03 54.72 5.56
N ARG A 858 14.76 54.81 6.68
CA ARG A 858 15.58 55.99 7.00
C ARG A 858 16.90 56.06 6.23
N LEU A 859 17.46 54.92 5.82
CA LEU A 859 18.67 54.88 4.98
C LEU A 859 18.38 55.21 3.50
N ILE A 860 17.14 55.02 3.02
CA ILE A 860 16.72 55.47 1.68
C ILE A 860 16.38 56.97 1.68
N SER A 861 16.01 57.57 2.82
CA SER A 861 15.76 59.01 2.94
C SER A 861 16.98 59.86 3.32
N ALA A 862 18.13 59.22 3.62
CA ALA A 862 19.34 59.91 4.08
C ALA A 862 20.43 60.07 3.00
N SER A 863 20.21 59.57 1.78
CA SER A 863 21.12 59.78 0.63
C SER A 863 20.66 60.90 -0.32
N VAL A 864 19.75 61.79 0.11
CA VAL A 864 19.17 62.86 -0.74
C VAL A 864 19.32 64.27 -0.14
N ARG A 865 20.20 64.49 0.84
CA ARG A 865 20.44 65.86 1.36
C ARG A 865 21.87 66.06 1.84
N VAL A 866 22.81 66.18 0.90
CA VAL A 866 23.88 67.19 0.89
C VAL A 866 24.25 67.35 -0.58
N ASP A 867 23.62 68.31 -1.25
CA ASP A 867 24.25 69.22 -2.21
C ASP A 867 23.23 70.32 -2.48
N ALA A 868 23.54 71.50 -1.97
CA ALA A 868 22.84 72.74 -2.26
C ALA A 868 23.87 73.64 -2.92
N ALA A 869 23.63 74.02 -4.18
CA ALA A 869 23.99 75.32 -4.73
C ALA A 869 23.36 75.51 -6.10
N ASP A 870 22.83 76.71 -6.29
CA ASP A 870 22.68 77.43 -7.55
C ASP A 870 21.57 77.07 -8.56
N ASP A 871 20.57 77.95 -8.54
CA ASP A 871 20.30 78.96 -9.58
C ASP A 871 19.15 78.73 -10.58
N SER A 872 18.41 79.83 -10.78
CA SER A 872 17.63 80.28 -11.95
C SER A 872 16.93 79.22 -12.83
N SER A 873 15.59 79.18 -12.95
CA SER A 873 14.71 80.07 -13.75
C SER A 873 14.06 79.26 -14.89
N GLU A 874 12.74 79.46 -15.06
CA GLU A 874 11.95 79.29 -16.30
C GLU A 874 11.87 77.89 -16.96
N GLN A 875 10.93 77.55 -17.84
CA GLN A 875 9.51 77.81 -18.08
C GLN A 875 9.19 76.98 -19.35
N SER A 876 7.95 76.48 -19.49
CA SER A 876 7.33 76.04 -20.78
C SER A 876 7.84 74.72 -21.39
N ALA A 877 7.12 73.84 -22.09
CA ALA A 877 5.74 73.55 -22.52
C ALA A 877 5.86 72.83 -23.89
N GLY A 878 4.85 72.04 -24.27
CA GLY A 878 4.65 71.51 -25.63
C GLY A 878 5.24 70.10 -25.83
N GLU A 879 4.51 68.98 -25.87
CA GLU A 879 3.31 68.59 -26.66
C GLU A 879 3.63 68.11 -28.09
N SER A 880 3.05 66.95 -28.44
CA SER A 880 2.88 66.36 -29.79
C SER A 880 4.16 65.77 -30.44
N ASP A 881 4.14 64.73 -31.28
CA ASP A 881 3.08 63.93 -31.86
C ASP A 881 3.66 62.66 -32.53
N ALA A 882 2.74 61.74 -32.84
CA ALA A 882 2.67 60.93 -34.07
C ALA A 882 3.66 59.80 -34.44
N SER A 883 3.00 58.66 -34.71
CA SER A 883 3.13 57.77 -35.89
C SER A 883 4.28 56.75 -35.90
N ALA A 884 3.93 55.45 -35.84
CA ALA A 884 3.77 54.53 -36.99
C ALA A 884 5.15 53.96 -37.40
N THR A 885 5.37 52.66 -37.61
CA THR A 885 4.71 51.74 -38.54
C THR A 885 5.35 50.34 -38.33
N SER A 886 4.55 49.27 -38.55
CA SER A 886 4.79 47.97 -39.23
C SER A 886 6.19 47.30 -39.18
N GLU A 887 6.41 45.98 -39.21
CA GLU A 887 5.80 44.78 -39.82
C GLU A 887 6.55 43.59 -39.17
N GLU A 888 5.90 42.54 -38.64
CA GLU A 888 5.45 41.31 -39.32
C GLU A 888 6.53 40.22 -39.58
N THR A 889 6.28 39.05 -38.98
CA THR A 889 6.69 37.66 -39.34
C THR A 889 8.17 37.26 -39.41
N ARG A 890 8.58 36.31 -38.56
CA ARG A 890 8.38 34.86 -38.73
C ARG A 890 8.61 34.09 -37.43
#